data_AF-A0A2G0YRT4-F1
#
_entry.id   AF-A0A2G0YRT4-F1
#
_cell.length_a   1.000
_cell.length_b   1.000
_cell.length_c   1.000
_cell.angle_alpha   90.00
_cell.angle_beta   90.00
_cell.angle_gamma   90.00
#
_symmetry.space_group_name_H-M   'P 1'
#
loop_
_entity.id
_entity.type
_entity.pdbx_description
1 polymer ?
#
loop_
_entity_poly.entity_id
_entity_poly.type
_entity_poly.pdbx_seq_one_letter_code
_entity_poly.pdbx_strand_id
1 'polypeptide(L)'
;MLLDTLIHRASLPCPQVGPEHALQLLEQHYGLSGTLQSLGSQQDLNYRVDSDRGRFVLKICRGEYAAVELQAQHAALGHLQAHAAVRVPRVISTLNGEQLLSVTVAGQAVHLRLLDYIDGQPLTHLPHLDRDVIAGFGHLCGQMSQALAGFAHGGLERTLQWDPRHALDLIGHLLSTLDTLAQRAALERVAVQVEQRLRPLVDQLPWQAVHLDITDDNVVWQRDAEQHWQVQGVIDFGDLVHTWRVADLSVTCAALLHHVEGDPFAILPAIQACHALTPLQPQELQALWPLIVARAAVLVLSSEQQQRLDPDNTYLLKNAKHEWEIFQVALSVPFELMEAAILACVGASLAPLASEGFAPLLPGLVGREFALIDLGVLSPHFEAGNWEAPGIDQQLLQQAAAVHGLAASRYGQYRLSRTRPDCAAEPDTLALHVELQAPRGTVVQAPFAGTLRSTADGGLCVHSAQLNVRLWGLETALPPGAMVLKGQVLGEAGGLLTVQLCRADLEPPLFCTPSRAAAWQALCPSPATLLGLACDAEPELDPDTLLARRDASFARSQKYYYVDPPRIERGWRNHLIDMQGRSYLDMLNNVAVLGHGHPRMAQVAARQWSLLNTNSRFHYAAIAEFSERLLALAPGSMDRVFLVNSGTEANDLAIRLAWAYSGGRDMLSVLEAYHGWSVAADAVSTSIADNPQALSSRPDWVHPVTAPNTYRGEFRGPDSAPDYVRSVEHNLAKIAASQRQLAGFICEPVYGNAGGISLPPGYLQQVYALVRAQGGVCIADEVQVGYGRMGHFFWGFEEQGVVPDIITMAKGMGNGQPLGAVITRREIAEALEAEGYFFSSSGGSPVSCRIGMAVLDVMEEEKLWENAQVVGGHFKARLQALIERHPLVGAVHGSGFYLGLELVRDRQTLEPATQETARLCERLRELGIFMQPTGDYLNILKIKPPMVTSKRSVDFFVDMLSKVLDEGL
;
A
#
# COMPACT_ATOMS: atom_id res chain seq x y z
N MET A 1 39.99 -4.29 -31.58
CA MET A 1 40.79 -3.30 -30.82
C MET A 1 40.03 -2.65 -29.66
N LEU A 2 38.73 -2.32 -29.79
CA LEU A 2 37.95 -1.67 -28.71
C LEU A 2 37.53 -2.63 -27.57
N LEU A 3 37.08 -3.86 -27.88
CA LEU A 3 36.58 -4.81 -26.87
C LEU A 3 37.71 -5.48 -26.04
N ASP A 4 38.85 -5.80 -26.66
CA ASP A 4 40.00 -6.41 -25.95
C ASP A 4 40.58 -5.50 -24.87
N THR A 5 40.59 -4.19 -25.12
CA THR A 5 41.03 -3.17 -24.16
C THR A 5 40.07 -3.08 -22.96
N LEU A 6 38.78 -3.24 -23.22
CA LEU A 6 37.71 -3.21 -22.23
C LEU A 6 37.76 -4.45 -21.32
N ILE A 7 37.91 -5.65 -21.91
CA ILE A 7 38.09 -6.91 -21.19
C ILE A 7 39.39 -6.90 -20.37
N HIS A 8 40.48 -6.35 -20.92
CA HIS A 8 41.74 -6.24 -20.18
C HIS A 8 41.62 -5.32 -18.97
N ARG A 9 40.94 -4.16 -19.09
CA ARG A 9 40.71 -3.26 -17.94
C ARG A 9 39.84 -3.89 -16.86
N ALA A 10 38.78 -4.60 -17.25
CA ALA A 10 37.86 -5.28 -16.33
C ALA A 10 38.50 -6.46 -15.56
N SER A 11 39.67 -6.94 -15.98
CA SER A 11 40.39 -8.08 -15.37
C SER A 11 41.57 -7.66 -14.48
N LEU A 12 41.79 -6.36 -14.26
CA LEU A 12 42.86 -5.87 -13.38
C LEU A 12 42.39 -5.81 -11.92
N PRO A 13 43.17 -6.34 -10.94
CA PRO A 13 42.84 -6.21 -9.52
C PRO A 13 43.07 -4.79 -9.00
N CYS A 14 42.40 -4.44 -7.89
CA CYS A 14 42.58 -3.16 -7.20
C CYS A 14 44.05 -2.87 -6.85
N PRO A 15 44.46 -1.59 -6.76
CA PRO A 15 45.79 -1.22 -6.30
C PRO A 15 46.12 -1.78 -4.91
N GLN A 16 47.35 -2.28 -4.72
CA GLN A 16 47.81 -2.83 -3.43
C GLN A 16 48.42 -1.74 -2.54
N VAL A 17 47.63 -0.73 -2.18
CA VAL A 17 48.07 0.35 -1.26
C VAL A 17 47.46 0.13 0.12
N GLY A 18 48.28 -0.25 1.10
CA GLY A 18 47.81 -0.45 2.47
C GLY A 18 47.38 0.86 3.18
N PRO A 19 46.53 0.78 4.23
CA PRO A 19 46.04 1.95 4.96
C PRO A 19 47.16 2.87 5.52
N GLU A 20 48.27 2.29 5.98
CA GLU A 20 49.41 3.07 6.51
C GLU A 20 50.07 3.93 5.42
N HIS A 21 50.29 3.38 4.22
CA HIS A 21 50.83 4.14 3.09
C HIS A 21 49.84 5.20 2.59
N ALA A 22 48.53 4.89 2.57
CA ALA A 22 47.50 5.85 2.21
C ALA A 22 47.46 7.05 3.18
N LEU A 23 47.61 6.81 4.48
CA LEU A 23 47.72 7.86 5.50
C LEU A 23 48.97 8.73 5.31
N GLN A 24 50.12 8.13 5.03
CA GLN A 24 51.35 8.88 4.75
C GLN A 24 51.19 9.80 3.53
N LEU A 25 50.54 9.31 2.46
CA LEU A 25 50.28 10.11 1.27
C LEU A 25 49.30 11.27 1.53
N LEU A 26 48.29 11.05 2.38
CA LEU A 26 47.36 12.10 2.82
C LEU A 26 48.07 13.19 3.64
N GLU A 27 48.90 12.80 4.60
CA GLU A 27 49.63 13.75 5.44
C GLU A 27 50.62 14.56 4.59
N GLN A 28 51.37 13.88 3.72
CA GLN A 28 52.39 14.49 2.88
C GLN A 28 51.82 15.44 1.82
N HIS A 29 50.77 15.04 1.11
CA HIS A 29 50.29 15.77 -0.06
C HIS A 29 49.04 16.62 0.18
N TYR A 30 48.25 16.29 1.20
CA TYR A 30 47.01 17.02 1.52
C TYR A 30 47.05 17.69 2.90
N GLY A 31 48.05 17.38 3.74
CA GLY A 31 48.15 17.90 5.11
C GLY A 31 46.98 17.42 5.98
N LEU A 32 46.49 16.19 5.75
CA LEU A 32 45.39 15.58 6.48
C LEU A 32 45.86 14.33 7.22
N SER A 33 45.52 14.25 8.50
CA SER A 33 45.70 13.08 9.36
C SER A 33 44.33 12.60 9.87
N GLY A 34 44.17 11.31 10.14
CA GLY A 34 42.89 10.78 10.58
C GLY A 34 42.82 9.26 10.61
N THR A 35 41.61 8.73 10.64
CA THR A 35 41.35 7.29 10.49
C THR A 35 40.84 6.96 9.09
N LEU A 36 41.26 5.81 8.56
CA LEU A 36 40.77 5.29 7.29
C LEU A 36 39.80 4.13 7.50
N GLN A 37 38.66 4.17 6.82
CA GLN A 37 37.75 3.05 6.67
C GLN A 37 37.63 2.70 5.19
N SER A 38 37.88 1.44 4.82
CA SER A 38 37.66 0.99 3.44
C SER A 38 36.17 1.06 3.10
N LEU A 39 35.84 1.62 1.94
CA LEU A 39 34.48 1.68 1.41
C LEU A 39 34.17 0.55 0.42
N GLY A 40 35.18 -0.26 0.06
CA GLY A 40 35.07 -1.26 -1.00
C GLY A 40 35.02 -0.64 -2.40
N SER A 41 35.42 -1.41 -3.41
CA SER A 41 35.27 -1.12 -4.84
C SER A 41 35.76 -2.34 -5.64
N GLN A 42 35.32 -2.45 -6.89
CA GLN A 42 35.75 -3.50 -7.82
C GLN A 42 37.11 -3.23 -8.47
N GLN A 43 37.47 -1.96 -8.71
CA GLN A 43 38.61 -1.57 -9.54
C GLN A 43 39.53 -0.54 -8.87
N ASP A 44 38.93 0.36 -8.07
CA ASP A 44 39.66 1.38 -7.32
C ASP A 44 39.85 0.95 -5.86
N LEU A 45 40.67 1.69 -5.13
CA LEU A 45 40.72 1.59 -3.68
C LEU A 45 40.17 2.88 -3.06
N ASN A 46 39.03 2.76 -2.39
CA ASN A 46 38.29 3.86 -1.80
C ASN A 46 38.38 3.82 -0.27
N TYR A 47 38.92 4.88 0.33
CA TYR A 47 38.94 5.06 1.79
C TYR A 47 38.11 6.27 2.21
N ARG A 48 37.20 6.09 3.16
CA ARG A 48 36.67 7.21 3.95
C ARG A 48 37.77 7.67 4.89
N VAL A 49 38.06 8.97 4.85
CA VAL A 49 39.02 9.64 5.72
C VAL A 49 38.25 10.46 6.73
N ASP A 50 38.35 10.10 8.01
CA ASP A 50 37.80 10.89 9.11
C ASP A 50 38.94 11.73 9.73
N SER A 51 38.97 13.02 9.42
CA SER A 51 39.99 13.97 9.90
C SER A 51 39.38 15.06 10.79
N ASP A 52 40.23 15.78 11.53
CA ASP A 52 39.84 16.98 12.29
C ASP A 52 39.27 18.11 11.42
N ARG A 53 39.63 18.13 10.14
CA ARG A 53 39.17 19.10 9.13
C ARG A 53 37.91 18.66 8.40
N GLY A 54 37.33 17.51 8.76
CA GLY A 54 36.11 16.96 8.16
C GLY A 54 36.32 15.57 7.55
N ARG A 55 35.29 15.11 6.83
CA ARG A 55 35.27 13.80 6.18
C ARG A 55 35.52 13.92 4.68
N PHE A 56 36.32 13.00 4.16
CA PHE A 56 36.72 12.94 2.76
C PHE A 56 36.69 11.50 2.24
N VAL A 57 36.75 11.35 0.92
CA VAL A 57 36.98 10.07 0.24
C VAL A 57 38.29 10.15 -0.52
N LEU A 58 39.27 9.34 -0.11
CA LEU A 58 40.49 9.12 -0.86
C LEU A 58 40.25 7.98 -1.86
N LYS A 59 40.31 8.31 -3.15
CA LYS A 59 40.30 7.34 -4.25
C LYS A 59 41.73 7.13 -4.75
N ILE A 60 42.15 5.87 -4.85
CA ILE A 60 43.44 5.45 -5.41
C ILE A 60 43.17 4.55 -6.61
N CYS A 61 43.57 5.01 -7.79
CA CYS A 61 43.41 4.30 -9.05
C CYS A 61 44.77 3.81 -9.55
N ARG A 62 44.80 2.82 -10.45
CA ARG A 62 46.05 2.37 -11.06
C ARG A 62 46.59 3.39 -12.07
N GLY A 63 47.92 3.47 -12.18
CA GLY A 63 48.61 4.36 -13.11
C GLY A 63 48.37 4.06 -14.59
N GLU A 64 47.89 2.85 -14.93
CA GLU A 64 47.52 2.49 -16.32
C GLU A 64 46.22 3.19 -16.78
N TYR A 65 45.45 3.79 -15.87
CA TYR A 65 44.31 4.61 -16.27
C TYR A 65 44.79 5.92 -16.87
N ALA A 66 44.20 6.27 -18.03
CA ALA A 66 44.57 7.47 -18.74
C ALA A 66 44.15 8.70 -17.90
N ALA A 67 45.12 9.55 -17.55
CA ALA A 67 44.88 10.72 -16.70
C ALA A 67 43.77 11.64 -17.25
N VAL A 68 43.60 11.69 -18.57
CA VAL A 68 42.54 12.47 -19.25
C VAL A 68 41.13 12.01 -18.87
N GLU A 69 40.93 10.72 -18.59
CA GLU A 69 39.64 10.17 -18.13
C GLU A 69 39.33 10.65 -16.70
N LEU A 70 40.31 10.56 -15.79
CA LEU A 70 40.18 11.04 -14.41
C LEU A 70 39.99 12.57 -14.35
N GLN A 71 40.65 13.31 -15.25
CA GLN A 71 40.46 14.75 -15.42
C GLN A 71 39.05 15.09 -15.91
N ALA A 72 38.44 14.27 -16.77
CA ALA A 72 37.06 14.45 -17.21
C ALA A 72 36.09 14.39 -16.03
N GLN A 73 36.30 13.45 -15.11
CA GLN A 73 35.50 13.32 -13.90
C GLN A 73 35.65 14.55 -12.99
N HIS A 74 36.87 15.07 -12.79
CA HIS A 74 37.07 16.32 -12.05
C HIS A 74 36.39 17.52 -12.70
N ALA A 75 36.53 17.65 -14.02
CA ALA A 75 35.89 18.73 -14.77
C ALA A 75 34.36 18.66 -14.65
N ALA A 76 33.78 17.46 -14.68
CA ALA A 76 32.35 17.25 -14.51
C ALA A 76 31.89 17.61 -13.09
N LEU A 77 32.60 17.16 -12.05
CA LEU A 77 32.33 17.56 -10.67
C LEU A 77 32.38 19.09 -10.49
N GLY A 78 33.37 19.74 -11.10
CA GLY A 78 33.49 21.20 -11.11
C GLY A 78 32.33 21.90 -11.85
N HIS A 79 31.91 21.35 -12.99
CA HIS A 79 30.76 21.84 -13.77
C HIS A 79 29.44 21.69 -12.99
N LEU A 80 29.25 20.56 -12.32
CA LEU A 80 28.05 20.27 -11.53
C LEU A 80 27.97 21.09 -10.25
N GLN A 81 29.09 21.51 -9.65
CA GLN A 81 29.09 22.46 -8.52
C GLN A 81 28.43 23.81 -8.86
N ALA A 82 28.41 24.21 -10.13
CA ALA A 82 27.71 25.41 -10.58
C ALA A 82 26.18 25.23 -10.66
N HIS A 83 25.68 24.00 -10.52
CA HIS A 83 24.27 23.62 -10.64
C HIS A 83 23.70 23.23 -9.27
N ALA A 84 22.95 24.14 -8.64
CA ALA A 84 22.41 23.91 -7.29
C ALA A 84 21.43 22.71 -7.18
N ALA A 85 20.91 22.22 -8.29
CA ALA A 85 19.95 21.12 -8.32
C ALA A 85 20.57 19.74 -8.04
N VAL A 86 21.87 19.55 -8.28
CA VAL A 86 22.55 18.26 -8.09
C VAL A 86 23.73 18.44 -7.14
N ARG A 87 23.65 17.81 -5.97
CA ARG A 87 24.76 17.82 -5.00
C ARG A 87 25.73 16.69 -5.35
N VAL A 88 27.00 17.07 -5.56
CA VAL A 88 28.09 16.15 -5.94
C VAL A 88 29.34 16.44 -5.12
N PRO A 89 30.30 15.51 -5.05
CA PRO A 89 31.52 15.73 -4.29
C PRO A 89 32.39 16.87 -4.84
N ARG A 90 33.09 17.57 -3.95
CA ARG A 90 34.11 18.55 -4.33
C ARG A 90 35.49 17.94 -4.39
N VAL A 91 36.23 18.25 -5.45
CA VAL A 91 37.62 17.83 -5.61
C VAL A 91 38.53 18.67 -4.71
N ILE A 92 39.26 18.02 -3.81
CA ILE A 92 40.20 18.65 -2.90
C ILE A 92 41.59 18.66 -3.56
N SER A 93 42.20 19.84 -3.64
CA SER A 93 43.54 19.99 -4.20
C SER A 93 44.61 19.64 -3.17
N THR A 94 45.75 19.12 -3.64
CA THR A 94 46.96 18.94 -2.82
C THR A 94 47.48 20.29 -2.32
N LEU A 95 48.42 20.26 -1.37
CA LEU A 95 49.10 21.46 -0.85
C LEU A 95 49.78 22.28 -1.95
N ASN A 96 50.14 21.65 -3.07
CA ASN A 96 50.77 22.29 -4.23
C ASN A 96 49.77 22.71 -5.32
N GLY A 97 48.46 22.53 -5.09
CA GLY A 97 47.40 22.94 -6.01
C GLY A 97 47.04 21.91 -7.10
N GLU A 98 47.62 20.72 -7.08
CA GLU A 98 47.26 19.65 -8.02
C GLU A 98 45.96 18.98 -7.60
N GLN A 99 45.08 18.69 -8.56
CA GLN A 99 43.81 17.98 -8.29
C GLN A 99 43.92 16.46 -8.52
N LEU A 100 44.88 16.01 -9.34
CA LEU A 100 45.16 14.61 -9.62
C LEU A 100 46.64 14.36 -9.36
N LEU A 101 46.95 13.54 -8.35
CA LEU A 101 48.32 13.26 -7.93
C LEU A 101 48.78 11.92 -8.50
N SER A 102 49.85 11.90 -9.30
CA SER A 102 50.45 10.66 -9.82
C SER A 102 51.74 10.34 -9.07
N VAL A 103 51.78 9.19 -8.39
CA VAL A 103 52.95 8.74 -7.60
C VAL A 103 53.23 7.27 -7.80
N THR A 104 54.39 6.81 -7.35
CA THR A 104 54.73 5.38 -7.30
C THR A 104 54.76 4.92 -5.85
N VAL A 105 53.91 3.95 -5.51
CA VAL A 105 53.81 3.36 -4.16
C VAL A 105 54.26 1.91 -4.25
N ALA A 106 55.28 1.53 -3.49
CA ALA A 106 55.84 0.16 -3.49
C ALA A 106 56.16 -0.41 -4.89
N GLY A 107 56.56 0.45 -5.85
CA GLY A 107 56.88 0.05 -7.22
C GLY A 107 55.68 0.03 -8.20
N GLN A 108 54.46 0.31 -7.72
CA GLN A 108 53.26 0.44 -8.54
C GLN A 108 52.93 1.93 -8.79
N ALA A 109 52.78 2.32 -10.06
CA ALA A 109 52.28 3.64 -10.40
C ALA A 109 50.77 3.73 -10.07
N VAL A 110 50.37 4.80 -9.38
CA VAL A 110 48.99 5.05 -8.95
C VAL A 110 48.63 6.52 -9.10
N HIS A 111 47.33 6.79 -9.28
CA HIS A 111 46.75 8.12 -9.27
C HIS A 111 45.90 8.29 -8.01
N LEU A 112 46.11 9.35 -7.25
CA LEU A 112 45.37 9.69 -6.03
C LEU A 112 44.49 10.90 -6.26
N ARG A 113 43.28 10.83 -5.70
CA ARG A 113 42.27 11.88 -5.75
C ARG A 113 41.57 11.96 -4.41
N LEU A 114 41.36 13.17 -3.91
CA LEU A 114 40.65 13.39 -2.66
C LEU A 114 39.36 14.16 -2.95
N LEU A 115 38.23 13.61 -2.54
CA LEU A 115 36.90 14.21 -2.70
C LEU A 115 36.31 14.53 -1.32
N ASP A 116 35.43 15.53 -1.22
CA ASP A 116 34.63 15.67 0.01
C ASP A 116 33.65 14.50 0.18
N TYR A 117 33.25 14.26 1.43
CA TYR A 117 32.31 13.20 1.79
C TYR A 117 30.89 13.77 1.83
N ILE A 118 29.96 13.11 1.13
CA ILE A 118 28.53 13.41 1.23
C ILE A 118 27.91 12.54 2.33
N ASP A 119 27.27 13.19 3.29
CA ASP A 119 26.57 12.52 4.38
C ASP A 119 25.29 11.82 3.93
N GLY A 120 25.06 10.64 4.52
CA GLY A 120 23.90 9.79 4.27
C GLY A 120 24.31 8.33 4.01
N GLN A 121 23.42 7.56 3.38
CA GLN A 121 23.60 6.14 3.10
C GLN A 121 23.00 5.72 1.75
N PRO A 122 23.56 4.69 1.10
CA PRO A 122 22.92 4.04 -0.03
C PRO A 122 21.69 3.24 0.42
N LEU A 123 20.79 2.95 -0.52
CA LEU A 123 19.53 2.25 -0.25
C LEU A 123 19.53 0.78 -0.70
N THR A 124 20.65 0.26 -1.21
CA THR A 124 20.80 -1.12 -1.70
C THR A 124 20.42 -2.22 -0.70
N HIS A 125 20.46 -1.91 0.60
CA HIS A 125 20.14 -2.86 1.67
C HIS A 125 18.64 -2.98 1.95
N LEU A 126 17.83 -2.03 1.47
CA LEU A 126 16.38 -2.10 1.62
C LEU A 126 15.84 -3.13 0.62
N PRO A 127 14.91 -4.00 1.03
CA PRO A 127 14.27 -4.95 0.09
C PRO A 127 13.17 -4.28 -0.74
N HIS A 128 12.68 -3.12 -0.29
CA HIS A 128 11.56 -2.42 -0.90
C HIS A 128 11.79 -0.89 -0.84
N LEU A 129 11.48 -0.20 -1.93
CA LEU A 129 11.47 1.26 -2.01
C LEU A 129 10.04 1.75 -2.29
N ASP A 130 9.62 2.75 -1.53
CA ASP A 130 8.35 3.41 -1.74
C ASP A 130 8.34 4.24 -3.05
N ARG A 131 7.14 4.58 -3.49
CA ARG A 131 6.90 5.30 -4.75
C ARG A 131 7.65 6.63 -4.83
N ASP A 132 7.76 7.35 -3.71
CA ASP A 132 8.37 8.68 -3.66
C ASP A 132 9.89 8.58 -3.78
N VAL A 133 10.52 7.58 -3.16
CA VAL A 133 11.94 7.29 -3.36
C VAL A 133 12.23 6.93 -4.82
N ILE A 134 11.42 6.04 -5.43
CA ILE A 134 11.55 5.68 -6.85
C ILE A 134 11.42 6.93 -7.75
N ALA A 135 10.41 7.77 -7.51
CA ALA A 135 10.24 9.04 -8.22
C ALA A 135 11.43 9.98 -7.99
N GLY A 136 12.01 10.00 -6.79
CA GLY A 136 13.19 10.78 -6.43
C GLY A 136 14.43 10.41 -7.25
N PHE A 137 14.66 9.11 -7.50
CA PHE A 137 15.72 8.67 -8.44
C PHE A 137 15.48 9.19 -9.86
N GLY A 138 14.24 9.12 -10.34
CA GLY A 138 13.86 9.67 -11.65
C GLY A 138 14.05 11.19 -11.75
N HIS A 139 13.66 11.91 -10.70
CA HIS A 139 13.86 13.35 -10.58
C HIS A 139 15.35 13.71 -10.65
N LEU A 140 16.18 13.01 -9.88
CA LEU A 140 17.63 13.20 -9.87
C LEU A 140 18.27 12.91 -11.23
N CYS A 141 17.84 11.85 -11.91
CA CYS A 141 18.26 11.54 -13.28
C CYS A 141 17.90 12.69 -14.25
N GLY A 142 16.70 13.25 -14.14
CA GLY A 142 16.27 14.41 -14.92
C GLY A 142 17.15 15.63 -14.69
N GLN A 143 17.44 15.96 -13.42
CA GLN A 143 18.32 17.07 -13.04
C GLN A 143 19.76 16.88 -13.51
N MET A 144 20.31 15.68 -13.36
CA MET A 144 21.66 15.34 -13.84
C MET A 144 21.76 15.50 -15.35
N SER A 145 20.76 14.99 -16.09
CA SER A 145 20.70 15.11 -17.55
C SER A 145 20.68 16.57 -18.00
N GLN A 146 19.94 17.45 -17.33
CA GLN A 146 19.96 18.90 -17.61
C GLN A 146 21.31 19.54 -17.26
N ALA A 147 21.89 19.19 -16.11
CA ALA A 147 23.12 19.79 -15.63
C ALA A 147 24.33 19.40 -16.50
N LEU A 148 24.36 18.17 -17.03
CA LEU A 148 25.39 17.71 -17.96
C LEU A 148 25.12 18.11 -19.42
N ALA A 149 23.97 18.72 -19.72
CA ALA A 149 23.65 19.17 -21.07
C ALA A 149 24.70 20.20 -21.55
N GLY A 150 25.44 19.85 -22.59
CA GLY A 150 26.50 20.68 -23.15
C GLY A 150 27.86 20.58 -22.45
N PHE A 151 28.01 19.75 -21.42
CA PHE A 151 29.33 19.40 -20.87
C PHE A 151 30.10 18.54 -21.88
N ALA A 152 31.34 18.92 -22.18
CA ALA A 152 32.20 18.19 -23.10
C ALA A 152 33.64 18.16 -22.56
N HIS A 153 34.28 17.00 -22.66
CA HIS A 153 35.68 16.82 -22.30
C HIS A 153 36.28 15.66 -23.10
N GLY A 154 37.51 15.79 -23.57
CA GLY A 154 38.15 14.76 -24.42
C GLY A 154 38.29 13.39 -23.75
N GLY A 155 38.32 13.34 -22.42
CA GLY A 155 38.33 12.09 -21.65
C GLY A 155 37.00 11.33 -21.60
N LEU A 156 35.91 11.90 -22.15
CA LEU A 156 34.65 11.19 -22.32
C LEU A 156 34.60 10.34 -23.59
N GLU A 157 35.51 10.57 -24.54
CA GLU A 157 35.69 9.76 -25.74
C GLU A 157 36.45 8.47 -25.39
N ARG A 158 35.76 7.58 -24.69
CA ARG A 158 36.28 6.31 -24.18
C ARG A 158 35.27 5.19 -24.34
N THR A 159 35.73 3.96 -24.18
CA THR A 159 34.90 2.76 -24.27
C THR A 159 34.77 2.14 -22.89
N LEU A 160 33.53 2.04 -22.40
CA LEU A 160 33.21 1.46 -21.10
C LEU A 160 32.35 0.21 -21.28
N GLN A 161 32.51 -0.74 -20.36
CA GLN A 161 31.67 -1.95 -20.27
C GLN A 161 30.18 -1.61 -20.15
N TRP A 162 29.90 -0.52 -19.46
CA TRP A 162 28.56 -0.08 -19.09
C TRP A 162 27.88 0.76 -20.16
N ASP A 163 28.59 1.15 -21.22
CA ASP A 163 28.03 1.94 -22.31
C ASP A 163 27.07 1.08 -23.15
N PRO A 164 25.78 1.44 -23.22
CA PRO A 164 24.77 0.64 -23.91
C PRO A 164 25.05 0.47 -25.41
N ARG A 165 25.85 1.34 -26.03
CA ARG A 165 26.27 1.20 -27.44
C ARG A 165 27.02 -0.11 -27.71
N HIS A 166 27.67 -0.66 -26.68
CA HIS A 166 28.50 -1.87 -26.78
C HIS A 166 27.86 -3.09 -26.12
N ALA A 167 26.63 -2.96 -25.58
CA ALA A 167 25.99 -4.02 -24.81
C ALA A 167 25.82 -5.33 -25.60
N LEU A 168 25.39 -5.26 -26.86
CA LEU A 168 25.16 -6.46 -27.68
C LEU A 168 26.47 -7.20 -28.03
N ASP A 169 27.51 -6.45 -28.40
CA ASP A 169 28.84 -7.02 -28.67
C ASP A 169 29.42 -7.68 -27.41
N LEU A 170 29.25 -7.03 -26.26
CA LEU A 170 29.69 -7.53 -24.97
C LEU A 170 28.91 -8.80 -24.56
N ILE A 171 27.58 -8.80 -24.70
CA ILE A 171 26.74 -9.97 -24.43
C ILE A 171 27.20 -11.15 -25.30
N GLY A 172 27.39 -10.94 -26.60
CA GLY A 172 27.85 -11.98 -27.52
C GLY A 172 29.23 -12.55 -27.14
N HIS A 173 30.16 -11.67 -26.75
CA HIS A 173 31.48 -12.07 -26.28
C HIS A 173 31.40 -12.87 -24.97
N LEU A 174 30.77 -12.34 -23.93
CA LEU A 174 30.70 -12.98 -22.62
C LEU A 174 29.99 -14.33 -22.69
N LEU A 175 28.88 -14.42 -23.44
CA LEU A 175 28.21 -15.69 -23.69
C LEU A 175 29.15 -16.72 -24.30
N SER A 176 29.99 -16.33 -25.26
CA SER A 176 30.95 -17.24 -25.90
C SER A 176 32.05 -17.76 -24.95
N THR A 177 32.43 -16.95 -23.96
CA THR A 177 33.48 -17.28 -22.97
C THR A 177 32.99 -18.09 -21.78
N LEU A 178 31.67 -18.12 -21.52
CA LEU A 178 31.07 -18.82 -20.39
C LEU A 178 30.54 -20.20 -20.84
N ASP A 179 31.25 -21.27 -20.48
CA ASP A 179 31.00 -22.64 -20.96
C ASP A 179 29.67 -23.26 -20.51
N THR A 180 29.14 -22.84 -19.34
CA THR A 180 27.92 -23.40 -18.74
C THR A 180 27.12 -22.30 -18.06
N LEU A 181 25.98 -21.93 -18.66
CA LEU A 181 24.96 -21.07 -18.03
C LEU A 181 23.60 -21.71 -18.26
N ALA A 182 22.87 -21.99 -17.17
CA ALA A 182 21.53 -22.58 -17.25
C ALA A 182 20.57 -21.68 -18.05
N GLN A 183 20.71 -20.35 -17.96
CA GLN A 183 19.90 -19.39 -18.71
C GLN A 183 20.53 -18.89 -20.02
N ARG A 184 21.57 -19.53 -20.58
CA ARG A 184 22.24 -19.07 -21.83
C ARG A 184 21.24 -18.78 -22.96
N ALA A 185 20.32 -19.70 -23.21
CA ALA A 185 19.31 -19.55 -24.26
C ALA A 185 18.33 -18.39 -24.01
N ALA A 186 18.09 -18.01 -22.75
CA ALA A 186 17.29 -16.83 -22.43
C ALA A 186 18.05 -15.55 -22.81
N LEU A 187 19.33 -15.44 -22.43
CA LEU A 187 20.20 -14.30 -22.76
C LEU A 187 20.40 -14.14 -24.28
N GLU A 188 20.59 -15.24 -25.02
CA GLU A 188 20.68 -15.21 -26.48
C GLU A 188 19.40 -14.67 -27.13
N ARG A 189 18.22 -15.14 -26.67
CA ARG A 189 16.94 -14.63 -27.16
C ARG A 189 16.75 -13.15 -26.84
N VAL A 190 17.14 -12.73 -25.64
CA VAL A 190 17.10 -11.32 -25.23
C VAL A 190 17.97 -10.46 -26.13
N ALA A 191 19.22 -10.87 -26.41
CA ALA A 191 20.12 -10.12 -27.28
C ALA A 191 19.49 -9.89 -28.67
N VAL A 192 18.88 -10.93 -29.25
CA VAL A 192 18.17 -10.82 -30.54
C VAL A 192 16.98 -9.87 -30.46
N GLN A 193 16.17 -9.96 -29.39
CA GLN A 193 14.99 -9.10 -29.20
C GLN A 193 15.36 -7.64 -28.97
N VAL A 194 16.43 -7.37 -28.23
CA VAL A 194 16.99 -6.03 -28.00
C VAL A 194 17.52 -5.46 -29.31
N GLU A 195 18.32 -6.22 -30.07
CA GLU A 195 18.87 -5.78 -31.36
C GLU A 195 17.76 -5.39 -32.34
N GLN A 196 16.74 -6.24 -32.48
CA GLN A 196 15.61 -5.99 -33.39
C GLN A 196 14.87 -4.68 -33.08
N ARG A 197 14.75 -4.33 -31.79
CA ARG A 197 14.04 -3.12 -31.33
C ARG A 197 14.90 -1.87 -31.35
N LEU A 198 16.19 -1.98 -31.01
CA LEU A 198 17.09 -0.83 -30.97
C LEU A 198 17.61 -0.43 -32.34
N ARG A 199 17.90 -1.37 -33.24
CA ARG A 199 18.47 -1.10 -34.57
C ARG A 199 17.76 0.01 -35.37
N PRO A 200 16.41 0.12 -35.42
CA PRO A 200 15.76 1.22 -36.13
C PRO A 200 15.85 2.59 -35.42
N LEU A 201 16.27 2.63 -34.16
CA LEU A 201 16.24 3.82 -33.30
C LEU A 201 17.62 4.45 -33.09
N VAL A 202 18.71 3.68 -33.13
CA VAL A 202 20.05 4.11 -32.70
C VAL A 202 20.55 5.41 -33.34
N ASP A 203 20.27 5.63 -34.63
CA ASP A 203 20.72 6.82 -35.37
C ASP A 203 19.91 8.08 -35.01
N GLN A 204 18.80 7.92 -34.31
CA GLN A 204 17.88 8.99 -33.91
C GLN A 204 18.02 9.37 -32.43
N LEU A 205 18.78 8.61 -31.64
CA LEU A 205 18.93 8.87 -30.20
C LEU A 205 19.85 10.07 -29.95
N PRO A 206 19.45 11.07 -29.14
CA PRO A 206 20.31 12.19 -28.77
C PRO A 206 21.56 11.76 -28.01
N TRP A 207 22.68 12.46 -28.21
CA TRP A 207 23.95 12.23 -27.53
C TRP A 207 24.28 13.34 -26.55
N GLN A 208 24.85 12.99 -25.40
CA GLN A 208 25.42 13.95 -24.44
C GLN A 208 26.36 13.25 -23.45
N ALA A 209 26.99 14.04 -22.58
CA ALA A 209 27.62 13.52 -21.38
C ALA A 209 26.55 12.99 -20.41
N VAL A 210 26.75 11.77 -19.91
CA VAL A 210 25.84 11.07 -18.99
C VAL A 210 26.64 10.48 -17.83
N HIS A 211 26.03 10.39 -16.64
CA HIS A 211 26.68 9.88 -15.42
C HIS A 211 26.95 8.37 -15.49
N LEU A 212 25.95 7.65 -16.02
CA LEU A 212 25.84 6.22 -16.27
C LEU A 212 25.84 5.32 -15.03
N ASP A 213 25.69 5.90 -13.84
CA ASP A 213 25.71 5.17 -12.56
C ASP A 213 24.85 5.82 -11.46
N ILE A 214 23.66 6.33 -11.83
CA ILE A 214 22.68 6.82 -10.83
C ILE A 214 21.90 5.61 -10.31
N THR A 215 22.47 4.95 -9.30
CA THR A 215 21.99 3.68 -8.74
C THR A 215 21.74 3.80 -7.23
N ASP A 216 21.05 2.82 -6.65
CA ASP A 216 20.81 2.72 -5.21
C ASP A 216 22.08 2.56 -4.37
N ASP A 217 23.21 2.20 -5.00
CA ASP A 217 24.55 2.18 -4.42
C ASP A 217 25.22 3.57 -4.39
N ASN A 218 24.99 4.39 -5.43
CA ASN A 218 25.73 5.62 -5.67
C ASN A 218 24.92 6.91 -5.48
N VAL A 219 23.64 6.79 -5.14
CA VAL A 219 22.84 7.91 -4.63
C VAL A 219 22.81 7.83 -3.10
N VAL A 220 23.16 8.93 -2.47
CA VAL A 220 23.24 9.05 -1.00
C VAL A 220 21.94 9.65 -0.48
N TRP A 221 21.31 8.99 0.48
CA TRP A 221 20.04 9.39 1.08
C TRP A 221 20.15 9.59 2.58
N GLN A 222 19.28 10.42 3.14
CA GLN A 222 19.15 10.61 4.58
C GLN A 222 17.69 10.81 4.95
N ARG A 223 17.27 10.28 6.10
CA ARG A 223 15.94 10.53 6.63
C ARG A 223 15.86 11.91 7.28
N ASP A 224 14.78 12.64 7.02
CA ASP A 224 14.45 13.88 7.71
C ASP A 224 13.87 13.64 9.11
N ALA A 225 13.43 14.71 9.79
CA ALA A 225 12.85 14.62 11.13
C ALA A 225 11.55 13.80 11.16
N GLU A 226 10.83 13.79 10.04
CA GLU A 226 9.61 13.04 9.80
C GLU A 226 9.87 11.61 9.28
N GLN A 227 11.13 11.17 9.23
CA GLN A 227 11.56 9.86 8.73
C GLN A 227 11.35 9.64 7.22
N HIS A 228 11.15 10.69 6.42
CA HIS A 228 11.11 10.57 4.95
C HIS A 228 12.52 10.60 4.35
N TRP A 229 12.73 9.79 3.32
CA TRP A 229 14.00 9.75 2.60
C TRP A 229 14.20 11.00 1.74
N GLN A 230 15.34 11.67 1.93
CA GLN A 230 15.76 12.85 1.18
C GLN A 230 17.09 12.58 0.47
N VAL A 231 17.14 12.86 -0.83
CA VAL A 231 18.38 12.77 -1.62
C VAL A 231 19.40 13.78 -1.08
N GLN A 232 20.60 13.30 -0.74
CA GLN A 232 21.72 14.12 -0.28
C GLN A 232 22.75 14.38 -1.37
N GLY A 233 22.85 13.52 -2.38
CA GLY A 233 23.71 13.74 -3.54
C GLY A 233 24.01 12.46 -4.32
N VAL A 234 24.73 12.63 -5.43
CA VAL A 234 25.25 11.52 -6.27
C VAL A 234 26.74 11.45 -6.10
N ILE A 235 27.24 10.23 -5.90
CA ILE A 235 28.67 9.93 -5.82
C ILE A 235 29.10 9.05 -6.99
N ASP A 236 30.41 8.84 -7.08
CA ASP A 236 31.08 8.01 -8.08
C ASP A 236 30.85 8.37 -9.56
N PHE A 237 31.74 9.22 -10.09
CA PHE A 237 31.74 9.62 -11.50
C PHE A 237 32.61 8.71 -12.37
N GLY A 238 32.87 7.48 -11.92
CA GLY A 238 33.69 6.48 -12.59
C GLY A 238 33.24 6.16 -14.01
N ASP A 239 31.92 6.18 -14.24
CA ASP A 239 31.27 5.74 -15.49
C ASP A 239 30.84 6.88 -16.43
N LEU A 240 31.19 8.12 -16.08
CA LEU A 240 30.88 9.30 -16.87
C LEU A 240 31.39 9.17 -18.33
N VAL A 241 30.51 9.27 -19.32
CA VAL A 241 30.86 9.05 -20.74
C VAL A 241 29.97 9.88 -21.67
N HIS A 242 30.40 10.09 -22.91
CA HIS A 242 29.58 10.71 -23.94
C HIS A 242 28.86 9.63 -24.77
N THR A 243 27.56 9.42 -24.53
CA THR A 243 26.73 8.39 -25.20
C THR A 243 25.28 8.85 -25.34
N TRP A 244 24.36 7.93 -25.66
CA TRP A 244 22.92 8.22 -25.75
C TRP A 244 22.38 8.81 -24.44
N ARG A 245 21.68 9.94 -24.54
CA ARG A 245 21.11 10.68 -23.40
C ARG A 245 20.24 9.80 -22.49
N VAL A 246 19.41 8.95 -23.08
CA VAL A 246 18.47 8.07 -22.36
C VAL A 246 19.18 6.97 -21.54
N ALA A 247 20.49 6.78 -21.72
CA ALA A 247 21.25 5.75 -21.04
C ALA A 247 21.22 5.89 -19.50
N ASP A 248 21.31 7.13 -18.98
CA ASP A 248 21.23 7.40 -17.53
C ASP A 248 19.94 6.86 -16.91
N LEU A 249 18.81 7.13 -17.56
CA LEU A 249 17.51 6.67 -17.08
C LEU A 249 17.39 5.16 -17.19
N SER A 250 17.94 4.54 -18.25
CA SER A 250 17.94 3.09 -18.39
C SER A 250 18.73 2.38 -17.29
N VAL A 251 19.86 2.93 -16.87
CA VAL A 251 20.66 2.40 -15.76
C VAL A 251 19.93 2.58 -14.44
N THR A 252 19.39 3.79 -14.20
CA THR A 252 18.62 4.12 -12.99
C THR A 252 17.44 3.15 -12.83
N CYS A 253 16.64 2.98 -13.89
CA CYS A 253 15.51 2.07 -13.89
C CYS A 253 15.91 0.61 -13.68
N ALA A 254 17.02 0.15 -14.29
CA ALA A 254 17.50 -1.22 -14.08
C ALA A 254 17.90 -1.48 -12.62
N ALA A 255 18.58 -0.52 -11.97
CA ALA A 255 18.99 -0.64 -10.57
C ALA A 255 17.79 -0.72 -9.60
N LEU A 256 16.65 -0.12 -9.95
CA LEU A 256 15.45 -0.16 -9.12
C LEU A 256 14.70 -1.50 -9.18
N LEU A 257 14.95 -2.36 -10.19
CA LEU A 257 14.13 -3.56 -10.43
C LEU A 257 14.26 -4.67 -9.37
N HIS A 258 15.27 -4.62 -8.48
CA HIS A 258 15.36 -5.58 -7.36
C HIS A 258 14.57 -5.14 -6.11
N HIS A 259 14.11 -3.89 -6.06
CA HIS A 259 13.34 -3.32 -4.95
C HIS A 259 11.81 -3.44 -5.11
N VAL A 260 11.34 -4.02 -6.22
CA VAL A 260 9.94 -3.89 -6.68
C VAL A 260 9.14 -5.18 -6.58
N GLU A 261 9.62 -6.15 -5.79
CA GLU A 261 8.91 -7.40 -5.49
C GLU A 261 8.42 -8.16 -6.75
N GLY A 262 9.18 -8.08 -7.85
CA GLY A 262 8.84 -8.76 -9.09
C GLY A 262 7.94 -7.98 -10.06
N ASP A 263 7.50 -6.75 -9.72
CA ASP A 263 6.67 -5.93 -10.60
C ASP A 263 7.46 -4.83 -11.34
N PRO A 264 7.76 -5.00 -12.65
CA PRO A 264 8.52 -4.00 -13.40
C PRO A 264 7.78 -2.68 -13.59
N PHE A 265 6.45 -2.63 -13.40
CA PHE A 265 5.67 -1.38 -13.53
C PHE A 265 5.98 -0.39 -12.39
N ALA A 266 6.53 -0.86 -11.28
CA ALA A 266 6.89 0.00 -10.15
C ALA A 266 7.95 1.05 -10.48
N ILE A 267 8.71 0.92 -11.57
CA ILE A 267 9.70 1.94 -12.01
C ILE A 267 9.08 3.10 -12.80
N LEU A 268 7.80 3.01 -13.21
CA LEU A 268 7.12 4.06 -13.98
C LEU A 268 7.16 5.45 -13.32
N PRO A 269 7.06 5.60 -11.97
CA PRO A 269 7.24 6.89 -11.30
C PRO A 269 8.60 7.54 -11.56
N ALA A 270 9.69 6.75 -11.65
CA ALA A 270 11.01 7.28 -11.99
C ALA A 270 11.04 7.84 -13.42
N ILE A 271 10.43 7.11 -14.36
CA ILE A 271 10.34 7.52 -15.77
C ILE A 271 9.51 8.80 -15.90
N GLN A 272 8.35 8.85 -15.23
CA GLN A 272 7.47 10.00 -15.21
C GLN A 272 8.16 11.24 -14.61
N ALA A 273 8.84 11.09 -13.48
CA ALA A 273 9.57 12.17 -12.82
C ALA A 273 10.73 12.70 -13.68
N CYS A 274 11.48 11.80 -14.33
CA CYS A 274 12.53 12.20 -15.26
C CYS A 274 11.95 12.94 -16.47
N HIS A 275 10.89 12.41 -17.10
CA HIS A 275 10.26 13.02 -18.27
C HIS A 275 9.67 14.40 -17.97
N ALA A 276 9.12 14.61 -16.77
CA ALA A 276 8.56 15.90 -16.35
C ALA A 276 9.62 17.02 -16.29
N LEU A 277 10.88 16.69 -15.98
CA LEU A 277 11.99 17.63 -15.99
C LEU A 277 12.68 17.70 -17.36
N THR A 278 12.95 16.55 -17.96
CA THR A 278 13.70 16.40 -19.20
C THR A 278 12.87 15.56 -20.17
N PRO A 279 11.98 16.20 -20.97
CA PRO A 279 11.10 15.49 -21.88
C PRO A 279 11.87 14.58 -22.85
N LEU A 280 11.50 13.30 -22.82
CA LEU A 280 12.05 12.24 -23.67
C LEU A 280 11.38 12.28 -25.05
N GLN A 281 12.17 12.07 -26.09
CA GLN A 281 11.69 11.93 -27.47
C GLN A 281 10.99 10.57 -27.68
N PRO A 282 10.09 10.44 -28.67
CA PRO A 282 9.44 9.16 -28.97
C PRO A 282 10.40 7.99 -29.14
N GLN A 283 11.55 8.22 -29.80
CA GLN A 283 12.59 7.21 -30.01
C GLN A 283 13.30 6.82 -28.71
N GLU A 284 13.49 7.76 -27.78
CA GLU A 284 14.04 7.47 -26.46
C GLU A 284 13.07 6.64 -25.62
N LEU A 285 11.77 6.98 -25.66
CA LEU A 285 10.72 6.20 -24.97
C LEU A 285 10.65 4.76 -25.50
N GLN A 286 10.74 4.57 -26.82
CA GLN A 286 10.78 3.24 -27.44
C GLN A 286 12.07 2.46 -27.14
N ALA A 287 13.20 3.16 -27.03
CA ALA A 287 14.50 2.54 -26.74
C ALA A 287 14.68 2.19 -25.25
N LEU A 288 13.96 2.86 -24.33
CA LEU A 288 14.20 2.78 -22.89
C LEU A 288 14.11 1.36 -22.34
N TRP A 289 13.01 0.63 -22.59
CA TRP A 289 12.87 -0.73 -22.08
C TRP A 289 13.89 -1.72 -22.67
N PRO A 290 14.15 -1.74 -24.00
CA PRO A 290 15.25 -2.53 -24.55
C PRO A 290 16.61 -2.23 -23.93
N LEU A 291 16.91 -0.96 -23.61
CA LEU A 291 18.15 -0.57 -22.94
C LEU A 291 18.21 -1.09 -21.49
N ILE A 292 17.11 -1.03 -20.74
CA ILE A 292 17.00 -1.60 -19.38
C ILE A 292 17.26 -3.12 -19.42
N VAL A 293 16.63 -3.83 -20.34
CA VAL A 293 16.81 -5.29 -20.48
C VAL A 293 18.24 -5.63 -20.91
N ALA A 294 18.84 -4.86 -21.84
CA ALA A 294 20.23 -5.03 -22.23
C ALA A 294 21.18 -4.81 -21.04
N ARG A 295 20.94 -3.78 -20.23
CA ARG A 295 21.69 -3.51 -19.00
C ARG A 295 21.60 -4.68 -18.02
N ALA A 296 20.40 -5.22 -17.79
CA ALA A 296 20.20 -6.38 -16.92
C ALA A 296 20.98 -7.63 -17.40
N ALA A 297 20.98 -7.89 -18.72
CA ALA A 297 21.76 -8.99 -19.29
C ALA A 297 23.28 -8.79 -19.13
N VAL A 298 23.77 -7.56 -19.32
CA VAL A 298 25.18 -7.22 -19.13
C VAL A 298 25.58 -7.38 -17.68
N LEU A 299 24.77 -6.94 -16.70
CA LEU A 299 25.04 -7.12 -15.26
C LEU A 299 25.28 -8.60 -14.93
N VAL A 300 24.30 -9.45 -15.23
CA VAL A 300 24.36 -10.91 -15.00
C VAL A 300 25.63 -11.54 -15.61
N LEU A 301 25.90 -11.26 -16.88
CA LEU A 301 27.05 -11.84 -17.57
C LEU A 301 28.39 -11.34 -17.00
N SER A 302 28.42 -10.09 -16.54
CA SER A 302 29.60 -9.48 -15.93
C SER A 302 29.89 -10.07 -14.56
N SER A 303 28.86 -10.27 -13.72
CA SER A 303 29.02 -10.95 -12.42
C SER A 303 29.47 -12.39 -12.56
N GLU A 304 28.91 -13.14 -13.50
CA GLU A 304 29.33 -14.52 -13.78
C GLU A 304 30.82 -14.60 -14.22
N GLN A 305 31.28 -13.62 -15.00
CA GLN A 305 32.68 -13.52 -15.37
C GLN A 305 33.57 -13.18 -14.17
N GLN A 306 33.19 -12.19 -13.35
CA GLN A 306 33.97 -11.77 -12.19
C GLN A 306 34.06 -12.87 -11.13
N GLN A 307 32.98 -13.62 -10.88
CA GLN A 307 32.99 -14.75 -9.95
C GLN A 307 33.96 -15.86 -10.38
N ARG A 308 34.20 -16.05 -11.69
CA ARG A 308 35.22 -16.98 -12.18
C ARG A 308 36.65 -16.47 -11.97
N LEU A 309 36.85 -15.15 -12.04
CA LEU A 309 38.17 -14.52 -11.88
C LEU A 309 38.58 -14.40 -10.42
N ASP A 310 37.63 -14.15 -9.51
CA ASP A 310 37.86 -13.96 -8.08
C ASP A 310 36.78 -14.68 -7.23
N PRO A 311 36.84 -16.03 -7.15
CA PRO A 311 35.78 -16.85 -6.55
C PRO A 311 35.63 -16.68 -5.03
N ASP A 312 36.63 -16.14 -4.34
CA ASP A 312 36.62 -15.93 -2.89
C ASP A 312 36.05 -14.55 -2.48
N ASN A 313 35.64 -13.73 -3.44
CA ASN A 313 35.12 -12.38 -3.21
C ASN A 313 33.66 -12.39 -2.76
N THR A 314 33.45 -12.42 -1.44
CA THR A 314 32.12 -12.41 -0.82
C THR A 314 31.25 -11.19 -1.15
N TYR A 315 31.84 -10.07 -1.58
CA TYR A 315 31.10 -8.89 -2.06
C TYR A 315 30.43 -9.18 -3.41
N LEU A 316 31.15 -9.82 -4.34
CA LEU A 316 30.62 -10.22 -5.66
C LEU A 316 29.48 -11.26 -5.55
N LEU A 317 29.58 -12.19 -4.59
CA LEU A 317 28.56 -13.22 -4.38
C LEU A 317 27.20 -12.66 -3.92
N LYS A 318 27.18 -11.55 -3.17
CA LYS A 318 25.93 -10.90 -2.75
C LYS A 318 25.25 -10.15 -3.89
N ASN A 319 26.04 -9.43 -4.71
CA ASN A 319 25.52 -8.64 -5.83
C ASN A 319 24.94 -9.51 -6.96
N ALA A 320 25.54 -10.69 -7.21
CA ALA A 320 25.06 -11.60 -8.25
C ALA A 320 23.58 -11.99 -8.08
N LYS A 321 23.09 -12.15 -6.84
CA LYS A 321 21.67 -12.46 -6.59
C LYS A 321 20.75 -11.31 -7.04
N HIS A 322 21.10 -10.06 -6.70
CA HIS A 322 20.31 -8.89 -7.08
C HIS A 322 20.30 -8.71 -8.60
N GLU A 323 21.43 -8.89 -9.27
CA GLU A 323 21.50 -8.75 -10.72
C GLU A 323 20.67 -9.80 -11.47
N TRP A 324 20.67 -11.04 -10.98
CA TRP A 324 19.76 -12.06 -11.49
C TRP A 324 18.29 -11.69 -11.26
N GLU A 325 17.95 -11.13 -10.10
CA GLU A 325 16.61 -10.62 -9.81
C GLU A 325 16.20 -9.52 -10.79
N ILE A 326 17.03 -8.49 -10.98
CA ILE A 326 16.83 -7.42 -11.99
C ILE A 326 16.52 -8.04 -13.36
N PHE A 327 17.30 -9.03 -13.80
CA PHE A 327 17.10 -9.70 -15.09
C PHE A 327 15.78 -10.48 -15.14
N GLN A 328 15.41 -11.20 -14.08
CA GLN A 328 14.13 -11.91 -14.06
C GLN A 328 12.93 -10.95 -14.05
N VAL A 329 12.99 -9.86 -13.28
CA VAL A 329 11.93 -8.85 -13.24
C VAL A 329 11.80 -8.14 -14.59
N ALA A 330 12.92 -7.80 -15.25
CA ALA A 330 12.93 -7.21 -16.59
C ALA A 330 12.32 -8.14 -17.66
N LEU A 331 12.30 -9.45 -17.44
CA LEU A 331 11.71 -10.44 -18.36
C LEU A 331 10.34 -10.96 -17.91
N SER A 332 9.80 -10.47 -16.79
CA SER A 332 8.50 -10.92 -16.26
C SER A 332 7.32 -10.45 -17.10
N VAL A 333 7.53 -9.50 -18.02
CA VAL A 333 6.53 -8.95 -18.92
C VAL A 333 7.06 -8.86 -20.37
N PRO A 334 6.17 -8.93 -21.39
CA PRO A 334 6.56 -8.68 -22.78
C PRO A 334 7.06 -7.25 -22.99
N PHE A 335 7.97 -7.05 -23.94
CA PHE A 335 8.51 -5.73 -24.30
C PHE A 335 7.40 -4.77 -24.72
N GLU A 336 6.43 -5.26 -25.49
CA GLU A 336 5.29 -4.48 -25.99
C GLU A 336 4.44 -3.93 -24.84
N LEU A 337 4.30 -4.71 -23.76
CA LEU A 337 3.52 -4.30 -22.60
C LEU A 337 4.21 -3.15 -21.86
N MET A 338 5.52 -3.27 -21.66
CA MET A 338 6.26 -2.22 -20.96
C MET A 338 6.42 -0.96 -21.82
N GLU A 339 6.58 -1.10 -23.14
CA GLU A 339 6.52 0.04 -24.06
C GLU A 339 5.17 0.77 -23.97
N ALA A 340 4.05 0.04 -23.99
CA ALA A 340 2.72 0.62 -23.82
C ALA A 340 2.56 1.32 -22.45
N ALA A 341 3.14 0.75 -21.39
CA ALA A 341 3.13 1.33 -20.04
C ALA A 341 3.96 2.62 -19.93
N ILE A 342 5.16 2.63 -20.51
CA ILE A 342 6.04 3.80 -20.56
C ILE A 342 5.38 4.93 -21.34
N LEU A 343 4.75 4.64 -22.48
CA LEU A 343 4.02 5.64 -23.25
C LEU A 343 2.85 6.20 -22.43
N ALA A 344 2.05 5.33 -21.82
CA ALA A 344 0.88 5.74 -21.03
C ALA A 344 1.27 6.61 -19.82
N CYS A 345 2.36 6.29 -19.10
CA CYS A 345 2.74 7.05 -17.90
C CYS A 345 3.20 8.48 -18.19
N VAL A 346 3.67 8.76 -19.41
CA VAL A 346 4.05 10.11 -19.88
C VAL A 346 2.95 10.79 -20.73
N GLY A 347 1.76 10.20 -20.81
CA GLY A 347 0.64 10.75 -21.59
C GLY A 347 0.76 10.58 -23.11
N ALA A 348 1.65 9.70 -23.58
CA ALA A 348 1.74 9.28 -24.98
C ALA A 348 0.88 8.04 -25.24
N SER A 349 0.64 7.72 -26.51
CA SER A 349 -0.17 6.55 -26.91
C SER A 349 0.41 5.82 -28.11
N LEU A 350 0.10 4.53 -28.22
CA LEU A 350 0.38 3.75 -29.42
C LEU A 350 -0.38 4.30 -30.62
N ALA A 351 0.17 4.11 -31.82
CA ALA A 351 -0.48 4.52 -33.06
C ALA A 351 -1.91 3.95 -33.16
N PRO A 352 -2.89 4.73 -33.68
CA PRO A 352 -4.26 4.25 -33.86
C PRO A 352 -4.33 3.05 -34.80
N LEU A 353 -5.27 2.13 -34.54
CA LEU A 353 -5.57 1.07 -35.49
C LEU A 353 -6.30 1.63 -36.71
N ALA A 354 -5.87 1.24 -37.90
CA ALA A 354 -6.65 1.44 -39.12
C ALA A 354 -7.89 0.52 -39.07
N SER A 355 -9.01 1.04 -38.59
CA SER A 355 -10.26 0.28 -38.39
C SER A 355 -11.14 0.18 -39.64
N GLU A 356 -10.78 0.87 -40.72
CA GLU A 356 -11.58 0.90 -41.96
C GLU A 356 -11.41 -0.42 -42.74
N GLY A 357 -12.35 -1.34 -42.53
CA GLY A 357 -12.54 -2.47 -43.44
C GLY A 357 -12.51 -3.88 -42.84
N PHE A 358 -12.88 -4.09 -41.58
CA PHE A 358 -13.15 -5.46 -41.10
C PHE A 358 -14.42 -6.05 -41.73
N ALA A 359 -14.44 -7.36 -41.97
CA ALA A 359 -15.68 -8.10 -42.13
C ALA A 359 -16.32 -8.35 -40.75
N PRO A 360 -17.66 -8.35 -40.62
CA PRO A 360 -18.30 -8.68 -39.35
C PRO A 360 -17.91 -10.08 -38.88
N LEU A 361 -17.48 -10.21 -37.62
CA LEU A 361 -17.11 -11.50 -37.04
C LEU A 361 -18.31 -12.46 -37.01
N LEU A 362 -19.50 -11.92 -36.72
CA LEU A 362 -20.77 -12.65 -36.57
C LEU A 362 -21.79 -12.12 -37.58
N PRO A 363 -21.66 -12.44 -38.88
CA PRO A 363 -22.48 -11.85 -39.95
C PRO A 363 -23.99 -12.08 -39.74
N GLY A 364 -24.39 -13.23 -39.19
CA GLY A 364 -25.80 -13.56 -38.93
C GLY A 364 -26.41 -12.82 -37.73
N LEU A 365 -25.59 -12.12 -36.94
CA LEU A 365 -26.02 -11.38 -35.75
C LEU A 365 -25.86 -9.86 -35.90
N VAL A 366 -25.42 -9.37 -37.06
CA VAL A 366 -25.30 -7.94 -37.34
C VAL A 366 -26.64 -7.24 -37.15
N GLY A 367 -26.66 -6.18 -36.33
CA GLY A 367 -27.87 -5.40 -36.03
C GLY A 367 -28.83 -6.06 -35.04
N ARG A 368 -28.49 -7.20 -34.46
CA ARG A 368 -29.25 -7.79 -33.34
C ARG A 368 -28.86 -7.11 -32.03
N GLU A 369 -29.81 -6.99 -31.12
CA GLU A 369 -29.55 -6.49 -29.77
C GLU A 369 -29.04 -7.62 -28.86
N PHE A 370 -28.04 -7.29 -28.03
CA PHE A 370 -27.53 -8.16 -26.98
C PHE A 370 -27.91 -7.58 -25.62
N ALA A 371 -28.36 -8.42 -24.70
CA ALA A 371 -28.43 -8.04 -23.29
C ALA A 371 -27.00 -7.91 -22.73
N LEU A 372 -26.57 -6.68 -22.47
CA LEU A 372 -25.27 -6.42 -21.86
C LEU A 372 -25.37 -6.61 -20.34
N ILE A 373 -24.65 -7.60 -19.82
CA ILE A 373 -24.68 -7.94 -18.40
C ILE A 373 -23.58 -7.20 -17.67
N ASP A 374 -23.98 -6.44 -16.65
CA ASP A 374 -23.06 -5.82 -15.72
C ASP A 374 -22.53 -6.89 -14.75
N LEU A 375 -21.23 -7.16 -14.83
CA LEU A 375 -20.49 -8.06 -13.96
C LEU A 375 -19.48 -7.28 -13.09
N GLY A 376 -19.71 -5.97 -12.95
CA GLY A 376 -18.90 -5.05 -12.16
C GLY A 376 -19.16 -5.12 -10.66
N VAL A 377 -18.44 -4.29 -9.92
CA VAL A 377 -18.50 -4.20 -8.45
C VAL A 377 -19.89 -3.78 -7.96
N LEU A 378 -20.60 -2.93 -8.69
CA LEU A 378 -21.94 -2.46 -8.33
C LEU A 378 -23.07 -3.33 -8.90
N SER A 379 -22.73 -4.45 -9.54
CA SER A 379 -23.73 -5.25 -10.23
C SER A 379 -24.84 -5.71 -9.27
N PRO A 380 -26.12 -5.51 -9.64
CA PRO A 380 -27.26 -5.98 -8.86
C PRO A 380 -27.40 -7.52 -8.92
N HIS A 381 -26.65 -8.19 -9.79
CA HIS A 381 -26.65 -9.65 -9.86
C HIS A 381 -25.82 -10.30 -8.75
N PHE A 382 -24.98 -9.52 -8.07
CA PHE A 382 -24.09 -10.03 -7.03
C PHE A 382 -24.58 -9.67 -5.64
N GLU A 383 -25.22 -10.62 -4.97
CA GLU A 383 -25.76 -10.50 -3.62
C GLU A 383 -25.30 -11.68 -2.74
N ALA A 384 -25.16 -11.44 -1.44
CA ALA A 384 -24.89 -12.48 -0.45
C ALA A 384 -23.70 -13.42 -0.78
N GLY A 385 -22.65 -12.89 -1.41
CA GLY A 385 -21.44 -13.66 -1.73
C GLY A 385 -21.54 -14.60 -2.93
N ASN A 386 -22.65 -14.60 -3.67
CA ASN A 386 -22.82 -15.48 -4.84
C ASN A 386 -21.75 -15.28 -5.94
N TRP A 387 -21.10 -14.12 -5.97
CA TRP A 387 -20.00 -13.78 -6.88
C TRP A 387 -18.75 -14.62 -6.64
N GLU A 388 -18.60 -15.24 -5.46
CA GLU A 388 -17.51 -16.17 -5.18
C GLU A 388 -17.73 -17.55 -5.84
N ALA A 389 -18.93 -17.81 -6.38
CA ALA A 389 -19.24 -19.08 -7.02
C ALA A 389 -18.47 -19.23 -8.35
N PRO A 390 -17.76 -20.35 -8.58
CA PRO A 390 -17.09 -20.59 -9.85
C PRO A 390 -18.06 -20.58 -11.03
N GLY A 391 -17.71 -19.81 -12.07
CA GLY A 391 -18.50 -19.73 -13.31
C GLY A 391 -19.75 -18.84 -13.24
N ILE A 392 -19.90 -18.02 -12.19
CA ILE A 392 -21.06 -17.15 -12.01
C ILE A 392 -21.28 -16.19 -13.19
N ASP A 393 -20.21 -15.61 -13.76
CA ASP A 393 -20.29 -14.73 -14.91
C ASP A 393 -20.96 -15.43 -16.11
N GLN A 394 -20.53 -16.65 -16.43
CA GLN A 394 -21.10 -17.44 -17.52
C GLN A 394 -22.54 -17.87 -17.21
N GLN A 395 -22.86 -18.20 -15.96
CA GLN A 395 -24.23 -18.53 -15.55
C GLN A 395 -25.16 -17.33 -15.75
N LEU A 396 -24.74 -16.12 -15.37
CA LEU A 396 -25.53 -14.89 -15.55
C LEU A 396 -25.73 -14.58 -17.04
N LEU A 397 -24.70 -14.74 -17.87
CA LEU A 397 -24.82 -14.60 -19.33
C LEU A 397 -25.79 -15.61 -19.93
N GLN A 398 -25.73 -16.87 -19.50
CA GLN A 398 -26.65 -17.91 -19.96
C GLN A 398 -28.10 -17.63 -19.56
N GLN A 399 -28.33 -17.22 -18.31
CA GLN A 399 -29.65 -16.84 -17.83
C GLN A 399 -30.22 -15.66 -18.61
N ALA A 400 -29.41 -14.62 -18.85
CA ALA A 400 -29.81 -13.47 -19.64
C ALA A 400 -30.13 -13.86 -21.10
N ALA A 401 -29.30 -14.68 -21.73
CA ALA A 401 -29.55 -15.14 -23.09
C ALA A 401 -30.80 -16.04 -23.20
N ALA A 402 -31.12 -16.82 -22.16
CA ALA A 402 -32.36 -17.60 -22.12
C ALA A 402 -33.62 -16.70 -22.11
N VAL A 403 -33.52 -15.49 -21.58
CA VAL A 403 -34.62 -14.51 -21.53
C VAL A 403 -34.65 -13.61 -22.78
N HIS A 404 -33.48 -13.13 -23.22
CA HIS A 404 -33.36 -12.09 -24.25
C HIS A 404 -32.88 -12.62 -25.61
N GLY A 405 -32.55 -13.90 -25.72
CA GLY A 405 -32.04 -14.56 -26.92
C GLY A 405 -30.51 -14.44 -27.11
N LEU A 406 -29.94 -13.28 -26.81
CA LEU A 406 -28.51 -12.99 -26.90
C LEU A 406 -28.05 -12.22 -25.66
N ALA A 407 -26.88 -12.56 -25.12
CA ALA A 407 -26.27 -11.82 -24.03
C ALA A 407 -24.76 -11.66 -24.24
N ALA A 408 -24.19 -10.58 -23.72
CA ALA A 408 -22.76 -10.33 -23.79
C ALA A 408 -22.24 -9.68 -22.51
N SER A 409 -20.98 -9.94 -22.19
CA SER A 409 -20.27 -9.22 -21.14
C SER A 409 -19.66 -7.92 -21.69
N ARG A 410 -19.21 -7.03 -20.80
CA ARG A 410 -18.56 -5.77 -21.18
C ARG A 410 -17.04 -5.88 -21.28
N TYR A 411 -16.45 -5.31 -22.33
CA TYR A 411 -15.01 -5.13 -22.47
C TYR A 411 -14.51 -4.03 -21.52
N GLY A 412 -13.34 -4.21 -20.90
CA GLY A 412 -12.73 -3.22 -20.02
C GLY A 412 -13.42 -3.07 -18.66
N GLN A 413 -14.38 -3.95 -18.33
CA GLN A 413 -15.03 -3.95 -17.02
C GLN A 413 -14.20 -4.75 -15.99
N TYR A 414 -14.00 -4.18 -14.81
CA TYR A 414 -13.47 -4.91 -13.65
C TYR A 414 -14.51 -5.90 -13.14
N ARG A 415 -14.18 -7.19 -13.09
CA ARG A 415 -15.10 -8.26 -12.65
C ARG A 415 -15.03 -8.49 -11.16
N LEU A 416 -16.17 -8.38 -10.48
CA LEU A 416 -16.23 -8.69 -9.05
C LEU A 416 -15.91 -10.18 -8.78
N SER A 417 -16.35 -11.08 -9.65
CA SER A 417 -16.10 -12.53 -9.57
C SER A 417 -14.61 -12.92 -9.56
N ARG A 418 -13.71 -11.98 -9.88
CA ARG A 418 -12.26 -12.15 -9.89
C ARG A 418 -11.57 -11.58 -8.65
N THR A 419 -12.32 -10.92 -7.77
CA THR A 419 -11.83 -10.38 -6.49
C THR A 419 -11.24 -11.50 -5.63
N ARG A 420 -10.11 -11.23 -4.97
CA ARG A 420 -9.43 -12.20 -4.09
C ARG A 420 -9.33 -11.66 -2.66
N PRO A 421 -10.20 -12.10 -1.73
CA PRO A 421 -10.06 -11.80 -0.31
C PRO A 421 -8.76 -12.39 0.29
N ASP A 422 -8.21 -11.72 1.30
CA ASP A 422 -6.98 -12.10 2.00
C ASP A 422 -5.80 -12.33 1.03
N CYS A 423 -5.57 -11.36 0.14
CA CYS A 423 -4.51 -11.41 -0.88
C CYS A 423 -3.81 -10.06 -0.99
N ALA A 424 -2.48 -10.05 -0.85
CA ALA A 424 -1.66 -8.85 -1.01
C ALA A 424 -1.44 -8.48 -2.49
N ALA A 425 -1.47 -9.49 -3.37
CA ALA A 425 -1.35 -9.26 -4.79
C ALA A 425 -2.64 -8.65 -5.35
N GLU A 426 -2.46 -7.69 -6.24
CA GLU A 426 -3.56 -7.10 -6.98
C GLU A 426 -4.25 -8.17 -7.86
N PRO A 427 -5.59 -8.25 -7.86
CA PRO A 427 -6.30 -9.29 -8.61
C PRO A 427 -6.44 -8.94 -10.11
N ASP A 428 -6.42 -9.96 -10.97
CA ASP A 428 -6.68 -9.83 -12.41
C ASP A 428 -8.18 -9.62 -12.69
N THR A 429 -8.67 -8.41 -12.47
CA THR A 429 -10.11 -8.09 -12.54
C THR A 429 -10.53 -7.48 -13.87
N LEU A 430 -9.65 -6.75 -14.57
CA LEU A 430 -10.01 -6.06 -15.81
C LEU A 430 -10.12 -7.04 -16.97
N ALA A 431 -11.30 -7.14 -17.59
CA ALA A 431 -11.52 -7.98 -18.76
C ALA A 431 -10.96 -7.35 -20.06
N LEU A 432 -10.03 -8.05 -20.72
CA LEU A 432 -9.45 -7.68 -22.02
C LEU A 432 -10.15 -8.39 -23.20
N HIS A 433 -11.38 -8.85 -22.99
CA HIS A 433 -12.14 -9.65 -23.95
C HIS A 433 -13.64 -9.40 -23.75
N VAL A 434 -14.44 -9.96 -24.66
CA VAL A 434 -15.90 -10.02 -24.57
C VAL A 434 -16.33 -11.47 -24.65
N GLU A 435 -17.20 -11.88 -23.74
CA GLU A 435 -17.90 -13.17 -23.79
C GLU A 435 -19.30 -12.97 -24.35
N LEU A 436 -19.69 -13.81 -25.30
CA LEU A 436 -20.97 -13.74 -26.00
C LEU A 436 -21.68 -15.08 -25.83
N GLN A 437 -22.92 -15.03 -25.37
CA GLN A 437 -23.82 -16.18 -25.40
C GLN A 437 -24.70 -16.09 -26.64
N ALA A 438 -24.33 -16.85 -27.66
CA ALA A 438 -25.00 -16.93 -28.96
C ALA A 438 -25.63 -18.31 -29.18
N PRO A 439 -26.59 -18.47 -30.12
CA PRO A 439 -27.11 -19.78 -30.50
C PRO A 439 -26.00 -20.72 -30.99
N ARG A 440 -26.09 -22.00 -30.63
CA ARG A 440 -25.21 -23.03 -31.22
C ARG A 440 -25.36 -23.06 -32.73
N GLY A 441 -24.24 -23.21 -33.44
CA GLY A 441 -24.23 -23.15 -34.90
C GLY A 441 -24.10 -21.74 -35.48
N THR A 442 -23.90 -20.71 -34.64
CA THR A 442 -23.70 -19.33 -35.13
C THR A 442 -22.41 -19.27 -35.95
N VAL A 443 -22.53 -18.90 -37.23
CA VAL A 443 -21.39 -18.79 -38.15
C VAL A 443 -20.45 -17.67 -37.70
N VAL A 444 -19.15 -18.00 -37.62
CA VAL A 444 -18.06 -17.06 -37.32
C VAL A 444 -17.18 -16.89 -38.56
N GLN A 445 -16.88 -15.65 -38.94
CA GLN A 445 -16.08 -15.31 -40.13
C GLN A 445 -14.76 -14.62 -39.78
N ALA A 446 -13.75 -14.74 -40.64
CA ALA A 446 -12.48 -14.05 -40.49
C ALA A 446 -12.66 -12.54 -40.75
N PRO A 447 -12.37 -11.66 -39.79
CA PRO A 447 -12.54 -10.22 -39.97
C PRO A 447 -11.55 -9.62 -40.98
N PHE A 448 -10.40 -10.27 -41.18
CA PHE A 448 -9.36 -9.90 -42.14
C PHE A 448 -8.68 -11.16 -42.70
N ALA A 449 -7.87 -10.99 -43.76
CA ALA A 449 -7.07 -12.07 -44.31
C ALA A 449 -5.84 -12.36 -43.42
N GLY A 450 -5.54 -13.63 -43.16
CA GLY A 450 -4.49 -14.00 -42.22
C GLY A 450 -4.21 -15.50 -42.19
N THR A 451 -3.42 -15.92 -41.22
CA THR A 451 -3.11 -17.33 -40.96
C THR A 451 -3.78 -17.77 -39.65
N LEU A 452 -4.42 -18.93 -39.67
CA LEU A 452 -5.01 -19.53 -38.48
C LEU A 452 -3.91 -20.17 -37.63
N ARG A 453 -3.85 -19.85 -36.34
CA ARG A 453 -2.96 -20.49 -35.35
C ARG A 453 -3.80 -21.07 -34.21
N SER A 454 -3.36 -22.20 -33.65
CA SER A 454 -3.91 -22.67 -32.36
C SER A 454 -3.22 -21.93 -31.23
N THR A 455 -3.99 -21.54 -30.22
CA THR A 455 -3.43 -20.98 -28.98
C THR A 455 -3.16 -22.10 -27.98
N ALA A 456 -2.22 -21.89 -27.06
CA ALA A 456 -1.84 -22.92 -26.07
C ALA A 456 -3.00 -23.38 -25.17
N ASP A 457 -3.99 -22.51 -24.97
CA ASP A 457 -5.19 -22.71 -24.15
C ASP A 457 -6.41 -23.24 -24.94
N GLY A 458 -6.20 -23.73 -26.17
CA GLY A 458 -7.24 -24.40 -26.95
C GLY A 458 -8.17 -23.47 -27.74
N GLY A 459 -7.85 -22.18 -27.82
CA GLY A 459 -8.48 -21.22 -28.71
C GLY A 459 -7.88 -21.21 -30.12
N LEU A 460 -8.47 -20.38 -30.98
CA LEU A 460 -8.05 -20.14 -32.36
C LEU A 460 -7.68 -18.67 -32.53
N CYS A 461 -6.58 -18.41 -33.22
CA CYS A 461 -6.10 -17.06 -33.51
C CYS A 461 -6.04 -16.82 -35.02
N VAL A 462 -6.75 -15.80 -35.50
CA VAL A 462 -6.55 -15.26 -36.85
C VAL A 462 -5.44 -14.23 -36.78
N HIS A 463 -4.26 -14.60 -37.27
CA HIS A 463 -3.04 -13.80 -37.22
C HIS A 463 -2.78 -13.05 -38.53
N SER A 464 -2.47 -11.76 -38.42
CA SER A 464 -1.95 -10.91 -39.50
C SER A 464 -0.69 -10.17 -39.06
N ALA A 465 -0.07 -9.40 -39.96
CA ALA A 465 1.12 -8.63 -39.64
C ALA A 465 0.91 -7.52 -38.57
N GLN A 466 -0.33 -7.08 -38.35
CA GLN A 466 -0.65 -5.95 -37.46
C GLN A 466 -1.64 -6.29 -36.33
N LEU A 467 -2.40 -7.39 -36.48
CA LEU A 467 -3.52 -7.71 -35.61
C LEU A 467 -3.71 -9.21 -35.44
N ASN A 468 -4.15 -9.58 -34.25
CA ASN A 468 -4.52 -10.93 -33.84
C ASN A 468 -5.95 -10.91 -33.29
N VAL A 469 -6.82 -11.78 -33.79
CA VAL A 469 -8.15 -12.02 -33.21
C VAL A 469 -8.18 -13.41 -32.64
N ARG A 470 -8.29 -13.51 -31.32
CA ARG A 470 -8.34 -14.77 -30.57
C ARG A 470 -9.79 -15.11 -30.22
N LEU A 471 -10.14 -16.38 -30.43
CA LEU A 471 -11.49 -16.90 -30.34
C LEU A 471 -11.49 -18.21 -29.53
N TRP A 472 -12.40 -18.34 -28.56
CA TRP A 472 -12.64 -19.58 -27.82
C TRP A 472 -14.10 -20.00 -27.95
N GLY A 473 -14.37 -21.30 -27.90
CA GLY A 473 -15.73 -21.84 -28.09
C GLY A 473 -16.18 -21.92 -29.55
N LEU A 474 -15.23 -22.01 -30.48
CA LEU A 474 -15.45 -22.14 -31.92
C LEU A 474 -15.13 -23.56 -32.40
N GLU A 475 -16.09 -24.22 -33.04
CA GLU A 475 -15.88 -25.49 -33.73
C GLU A 475 -15.45 -25.22 -35.18
N THR A 476 -14.25 -25.65 -35.57
CA THR A 476 -13.69 -25.44 -36.90
C THR A 476 -13.19 -26.75 -37.53
N ALA A 477 -13.38 -26.87 -38.84
CA ALA A 477 -12.75 -27.91 -39.66
C ALA A 477 -11.43 -27.45 -40.31
N LEU A 478 -11.05 -26.19 -40.13
CA LEU A 478 -9.81 -25.63 -40.70
C LEU A 478 -8.60 -26.07 -39.86
N PRO A 479 -7.55 -26.64 -40.47
CA PRO A 479 -6.35 -27.02 -39.74
C PRO A 479 -5.54 -25.78 -39.32
N PRO A 480 -4.77 -25.85 -38.22
CA PRO A 480 -3.77 -24.83 -37.89
C PRO A 480 -2.81 -24.62 -39.06
N GLY A 481 -2.45 -23.37 -39.33
CA GLY A 481 -1.64 -22.96 -40.48
C GLY A 481 -2.45 -22.66 -41.76
N ALA A 482 -3.77 -22.87 -41.76
CA ALA A 482 -4.62 -22.51 -42.90
C ALA A 482 -4.59 -20.99 -43.15
N MET A 483 -4.41 -20.59 -44.41
CA MET A 483 -4.63 -19.20 -44.82
C MET A 483 -6.13 -18.95 -45.00
N VAL A 484 -6.62 -17.85 -44.44
CA VAL A 484 -8.02 -17.44 -44.52
C VAL A 484 -8.15 -16.09 -45.21
N LEU A 485 -9.19 -15.95 -46.02
CA LEU A 485 -9.57 -14.68 -46.64
C LEU A 485 -10.50 -13.89 -45.73
N LYS A 486 -10.50 -12.56 -45.87
CA LYS A 486 -11.49 -11.70 -45.22
C LYS A 486 -12.91 -12.17 -45.58
N GLY A 487 -13.76 -12.35 -44.57
CA GLY A 487 -15.14 -12.83 -44.72
C GLY A 487 -15.28 -14.34 -44.90
N GLN A 488 -14.17 -15.10 -44.94
CA GLN A 488 -14.23 -16.56 -44.99
C GLN A 488 -14.78 -17.12 -43.68
N VAL A 489 -15.67 -18.12 -43.78
CA VAL A 489 -16.18 -18.84 -42.61
C VAL A 489 -15.04 -19.59 -41.93
N LEU A 490 -14.86 -19.32 -40.64
CA LEU A 490 -13.90 -20.00 -39.78
C LEU A 490 -14.52 -21.26 -39.17
N GLY A 491 -15.81 -21.21 -38.82
CA GLY A 491 -16.51 -22.30 -38.14
C GLY A 491 -17.82 -21.83 -37.51
N GLU A 492 -18.29 -22.60 -36.54
CA GLU A 492 -19.56 -22.35 -35.83
C GLU A 492 -19.35 -22.26 -34.31
N ALA A 493 -20.01 -21.30 -33.66
CA ALA A 493 -19.91 -21.13 -32.21
C ALA A 493 -20.68 -22.22 -31.43
N GLY A 494 -20.06 -22.76 -30.39
CA GLY A 494 -20.61 -23.81 -29.51
C GLY A 494 -21.58 -23.32 -28.42
N GLY A 495 -21.94 -22.03 -28.43
CA GLY A 495 -22.84 -21.38 -27.49
C GLY A 495 -22.20 -20.17 -26.82
N LEU A 496 -21.17 -20.42 -25.99
CA LEU A 496 -20.33 -19.36 -25.42
C LEU A 496 -19.15 -19.11 -26.37
N LEU A 497 -19.00 -17.87 -26.82
CA LEU A 497 -17.90 -17.41 -27.68
C LEU A 497 -17.14 -16.30 -26.96
N THR A 498 -15.83 -16.48 -26.76
CA THR A 498 -14.96 -15.44 -26.21
C THR A 498 -14.15 -14.81 -27.34
N VAL A 499 -14.09 -13.48 -27.37
CA VAL A 499 -13.41 -12.71 -28.43
C VAL A 499 -12.44 -11.70 -27.82
N GLN A 500 -11.19 -11.75 -28.25
CA GLN A 500 -10.14 -10.82 -27.87
C GLN A 500 -9.38 -10.33 -29.11
N LEU A 501 -9.16 -9.02 -29.18
CA LEU A 501 -8.34 -8.37 -30.21
C LEU A 501 -6.99 -7.99 -29.59
N CYS A 502 -5.89 -8.22 -30.30
CA CYS A 502 -4.54 -7.85 -29.87
C CYS A 502 -3.73 -7.25 -31.03
N ARG A 503 -2.94 -6.21 -30.75
CA ARG A 503 -2.12 -5.45 -31.73
C ARG A 503 -0.68 -5.96 -31.85
N ALA A 504 -0.33 -7.02 -31.13
CA ALA A 504 1.02 -7.58 -31.09
C ALA A 504 0.97 -9.09 -31.21
N ASP A 505 2.07 -9.69 -31.71
CA ASP A 505 2.23 -11.15 -31.78
C ASP A 505 2.65 -11.70 -30.41
N LEU A 506 1.72 -11.63 -29.46
CA LEU A 506 1.87 -12.13 -28.10
C LEU A 506 0.61 -12.91 -27.70
N GLU A 507 0.70 -13.69 -26.62
CA GLU A 507 -0.44 -14.37 -26.01
C GLU A 507 -0.91 -13.53 -24.80
N PRO A 508 -1.83 -12.57 -24.98
CA PRO A 508 -2.27 -11.73 -23.86
C PRO A 508 -3.15 -12.55 -22.90
N PRO A 509 -3.21 -12.18 -21.62
CA PRO A 509 -4.16 -12.79 -20.72
C PRO A 509 -5.58 -12.32 -21.05
N LEU A 510 -6.60 -13.09 -20.65
CA LEU A 510 -8.00 -12.66 -20.76
C LEU A 510 -8.35 -11.56 -19.75
N PHE A 511 -7.60 -11.51 -18.64
CA PHE A 511 -7.76 -10.54 -17.57
C PHE A 511 -6.41 -9.99 -17.15
N CYS A 512 -6.37 -8.76 -16.67
CA CYS A 512 -5.17 -8.18 -16.10
C CYS A 512 -5.47 -7.38 -14.83
N THR A 513 -4.41 -7.07 -14.09
CA THR A 513 -4.49 -6.23 -12.91
C THR A 513 -4.83 -4.77 -13.27
N PRO A 514 -5.54 -4.03 -12.41
CA PRO A 514 -5.82 -2.61 -12.61
C PRO A 514 -4.57 -1.75 -12.86
N SER A 515 -3.47 -1.97 -12.14
CA SER A 515 -2.18 -1.28 -12.40
C SER A 515 -1.65 -1.44 -13.82
N ARG A 516 -2.00 -2.54 -14.50
CA ARG A 516 -1.58 -2.85 -15.88
C ARG A 516 -2.67 -2.58 -16.92
N ALA A 517 -3.84 -2.12 -16.50
CA ALA A 517 -5.03 -1.98 -17.33
C ALA A 517 -4.79 -1.09 -18.54
N ALA A 518 -4.24 0.11 -18.35
CA ALA A 518 -4.02 1.06 -19.43
C ALA A 518 -3.09 0.49 -20.52
N ALA A 519 -1.98 -0.14 -20.12
CA ALA A 519 -1.01 -0.73 -21.03
C ALA A 519 -1.62 -1.92 -21.80
N TRP A 520 -2.33 -2.81 -21.09
CA TRP A 520 -2.99 -3.95 -21.73
C TRP A 520 -4.15 -3.54 -22.64
N GLN A 521 -4.94 -2.52 -22.30
CA GLN A 521 -6.02 -2.02 -23.16
C GLN A 521 -5.47 -1.35 -24.43
N ALA A 522 -4.28 -0.73 -24.36
CA ALA A 522 -3.60 -0.22 -25.54
C ALA A 522 -3.19 -1.36 -26.49
N LEU A 523 -2.69 -2.48 -25.95
CA LEU A 523 -2.31 -3.66 -26.72
C LEU A 523 -3.49 -4.54 -27.15
N CYS A 524 -4.53 -4.62 -26.32
CA CYS A 524 -5.70 -5.47 -26.51
C CYS A 524 -6.97 -4.62 -26.51
N PRO A 525 -7.18 -3.78 -27.53
CA PRO A 525 -8.30 -2.83 -27.56
C PRO A 525 -9.65 -3.53 -27.69
N SER A 526 -10.72 -2.76 -27.52
CA SER A 526 -12.09 -3.25 -27.64
C SER A 526 -12.35 -3.99 -28.97
N PRO A 527 -12.99 -5.17 -28.94
CA PRO A 527 -13.46 -5.86 -30.13
C PRO A 527 -14.81 -5.32 -30.66
N ALA A 528 -15.36 -4.23 -30.11
CA ALA A 528 -16.68 -3.69 -30.45
C ALA A 528 -16.91 -3.55 -31.97
N THR A 529 -15.92 -3.02 -32.69
CA THR A 529 -16.00 -2.87 -34.16
C THR A 529 -16.07 -4.20 -34.91
N LEU A 530 -15.38 -5.25 -34.43
CA LEU A 530 -15.42 -6.60 -35.01
C LEU A 530 -16.78 -7.26 -34.79
N LEU A 531 -17.34 -7.03 -33.60
CA LEU A 531 -18.62 -7.60 -33.16
C LEU A 531 -19.82 -6.84 -33.73
N GLY A 532 -19.66 -5.58 -34.13
CA GLY A 532 -20.79 -4.70 -34.44
C GLY A 532 -21.67 -4.45 -33.22
N LEU A 533 -21.09 -4.46 -32.02
CA LEU A 533 -21.77 -4.39 -30.73
C LEU A 533 -21.09 -3.33 -29.85
N ALA A 534 -21.87 -2.41 -29.28
CA ALA A 534 -21.38 -1.44 -28.30
C ALA A 534 -21.19 -2.12 -26.92
N CYS A 535 -20.14 -2.91 -26.77
CA CYS A 535 -19.87 -3.74 -25.60
C CYS A 535 -18.86 -3.14 -24.61
N ASP A 536 -18.45 -1.88 -24.78
CA ASP A 536 -17.49 -1.27 -23.85
C ASP A 536 -18.13 -0.99 -22.49
N ALA A 537 -17.33 -1.12 -21.43
CA ALA A 537 -17.69 -0.63 -20.11
C ALA A 537 -17.79 0.90 -20.12
N GLU A 538 -18.70 1.43 -19.33
CA GLU A 538 -18.72 2.87 -19.06
C GLU A 538 -17.40 3.26 -18.37
N PRO A 539 -16.79 4.41 -18.72
CA PRO A 539 -15.63 4.91 -18.02
C PRO A 539 -15.94 5.11 -16.53
N GLU A 540 -15.06 4.63 -15.66
CA GLU A 540 -15.15 4.91 -14.24
C GLU A 540 -14.97 6.41 -13.96
N LEU A 541 -15.63 6.89 -12.91
CA LEU A 541 -15.39 8.25 -12.42
C LEU A 541 -13.94 8.36 -11.94
N ASP A 542 -13.26 9.41 -12.41
CA ASP A 542 -11.92 9.75 -11.95
C ASP A 542 -11.91 9.98 -10.42
N PRO A 543 -11.11 9.19 -9.66
CA PRO A 543 -11.07 9.29 -8.20
C PRO A 543 -10.70 10.68 -7.69
N ASP A 544 -9.76 11.37 -8.33
CA ASP A 544 -9.30 12.70 -7.94
C ASP A 544 -10.42 13.73 -8.12
N THR A 545 -11.13 13.66 -9.26
CA THR A 545 -12.32 14.48 -9.51
C THR A 545 -13.41 14.23 -8.48
N LEU A 546 -13.64 12.98 -8.06
CA LEU A 546 -14.63 12.64 -7.04
C LEU A 546 -14.22 13.18 -5.65
N LEU A 547 -12.94 13.05 -5.30
CA LEU A 547 -12.40 13.58 -4.04
C LEU A 547 -12.47 15.12 -4.01
N ALA A 548 -12.15 15.79 -5.11
CA ALA A 548 -12.32 17.24 -5.23
C ALA A 548 -13.79 17.68 -5.07
N ARG A 549 -14.76 16.92 -5.60
CA ARG A 549 -16.20 17.16 -5.36
C ARG A 549 -16.59 17.00 -3.90
N ARG A 550 -16.02 16.01 -3.20
CA ARG A 550 -16.19 15.85 -1.74
C ARG A 550 -15.62 17.07 -1.01
N ASP A 551 -14.39 17.46 -1.28
CA ASP A 551 -13.73 18.58 -0.60
C ASP A 551 -14.43 19.93 -0.82
N ALA A 552 -15.09 20.09 -1.96
CA ALA A 552 -15.89 21.27 -2.28
C ALA A 552 -17.23 21.33 -1.51
N SER A 553 -17.76 20.21 -1.01
CA SER A 553 -19.14 20.13 -0.47
C SER A 553 -19.24 19.56 0.95
N PHE A 554 -18.26 18.78 1.40
CA PHE A 554 -18.24 18.12 2.69
C PHE A 554 -17.32 18.86 3.65
N ALA A 555 -17.80 19.18 4.86
CA ALA A 555 -17.04 19.99 5.80
C ALA A 555 -15.70 19.33 6.17
N ARG A 556 -14.60 20.07 6.02
CA ARG A 556 -13.21 19.57 6.25
C ARG A 556 -12.94 19.02 7.64
N SER A 557 -13.74 19.39 8.65
CA SER A 557 -13.67 18.80 9.99
C SER A 557 -13.99 17.30 9.99
N GLN A 558 -14.70 16.79 8.98
CA GLN A 558 -15.00 15.38 8.80
C GLN A 558 -13.93 14.72 7.90
N LYS A 559 -12.86 14.29 8.55
CA LYS A 559 -11.67 13.70 7.91
C LYS A 559 -11.98 12.38 7.18
N TYR A 560 -11.07 11.99 6.30
CA TYR A 560 -10.99 10.64 5.73
C TYR A 560 -9.64 10.00 6.10
N TYR A 561 -9.53 8.69 5.95
CA TYR A 561 -8.28 7.96 6.15
C TYR A 561 -7.40 8.03 4.91
N TYR A 562 -6.08 8.03 5.12
CA TYR A 562 -5.04 8.10 4.07
C TYR A 562 -5.02 9.41 3.28
N VAL A 563 -3.89 9.73 2.65
CA VAL A 563 -3.76 10.92 1.79
C VAL A 563 -4.53 10.70 0.48
N ASP A 564 -4.36 9.53 -0.13
CA ASP A 564 -5.05 9.11 -1.36
C ASP A 564 -6.03 7.95 -1.06
N PRO A 565 -7.23 8.26 -0.54
CA PRO A 565 -8.18 7.23 -0.14
C PRO A 565 -8.73 6.45 -1.35
N PRO A 566 -8.71 5.10 -1.34
CA PRO A 566 -9.37 4.32 -2.38
C PRO A 566 -10.89 4.50 -2.34
N ARG A 567 -11.53 4.47 -3.52
CA ARG A 567 -13.00 4.55 -3.66
C ARG A 567 -13.64 3.20 -3.34
N ILE A 568 -14.20 3.07 -2.13
CA ILE A 568 -14.87 1.87 -1.64
C ILE A 568 -16.38 1.98 -1.82
N GLU A 569 -16.99 1.05 -2.56
CA GLU A 569 -18.45 1.03 -2.80
C GLU A 569 -19.12 -0.33 -2.58
N ARG A 570 -18.35 -1.38 -2.30
CA ARG A 570 -18.89 -2.67 -1.87
C ARG A 570 -18.16 -3.13 -0.61
N GLY A 571 -18.87 -3.87 0.23
CA GLY A 571 -18.25 -4.60 1.34
C GLY A 571 -18.82 -6.00 1.44
N TRP A 572 -18.02 -6.93 1.93
CA TRP A 572 -18.38 -8.33 2.11
C TRP A 572 -17.68 -8.91 3.33
N ARG A 573 -18.45 -9.33 4.34
CA ARG A 573 -17.91 -9.86 5.61
C ARG A 573 -16.91 -8.86 6.22
N ASN A 574 -15.68 -9.27 6.46
CA ASN A 574 -14.59 -8.44 6.97
C ASN A 574 -13.77 -7.74 5.87
N HIS A 575 -14.34 -7.54 4.68
CA HIS A 575 -13.67 -6.92 3.55
C HIS A 575 -14.41 -5.70 3.00
N LEU A 576 -13.61 -4.73 2.53
CA LEU A 576 -14.03 -3.57 1.75
C LEU A 576 -13.51 -3.74 0.32
N ILE A 577 -14.31 -3.43 -0.68
CA ILE A 577 -13.99 -3.69 -2.09
C ILE A 577 -14.10 -2.37 -2.86
N ASP A 578 -13.02 -2.02 -3.55
CA ASP A 578 -12.99 -0.84 -4.42
C ASP A 578 -13.61 -1.12 -5.80
N MET A 579 -13.77 -0.06 -6.60
CA MET A 579 -14.36 -0.14 -7.94
C MET A 579 -13.52 -0.93 -8.96
N GLN A 580 -12.27 -1.24 -8.63
CA GLN A 580 -11.38 -2.06 -9.46
C GLN A 580 -11.43 -3.54 -9.05
N GLY A 581 -12.23 -3.90 -8.04
CA GLY A 581 -12.38 -5.26 -7.54
C GLY A 581 -11.24 -5.70 -6.62
N ARG A 582 -10.44 -4.76 -6.09
CA ARG A 582 -9.46 -5.07 -5.05
C ARG A 582 -10.15 -5.15 -3.69
N SER A 583 -9.85 -6.22 -2.96
CA SER A 583 -10.36 -6.46 -1.61
C SER A 583 -9.35 -5.98 -0.57
N TYR A 584 -9.84 -5.22 0.41
CA TYR A 584 -9.08 -4.74 1.55
C TYR A 584 -9.63 -5.40 2.82
N LEU A 585 -8.77 -6.06 3.58
CA LEU A 585 -9.11 -6.60 4.89
C LEU A 585 -9.33 -5.44 5.87
N ASP A 586 -10.50 -5.43 6.51
CA ASP A 586 -10.94 -4.37 7.39
C ASP A 586 -10.57 -4.66 8.85
N MET A 587 -9.50 -4.02 9.34
CA MET A 587 -9.09 -4.10 10.75
C MET A 587 -9.64 -2.97 11.62
N LEU A 588 -10.54 -2.14 11.08
CA LEU A 588 -10.95 -0.88 11.69
C LEU A 588 -12.41 -0.85 12.09
N ASN A 589 -13.32 -1.53 11.40
CA ASN A 589 -14.75 -1.24 11.58
C ASN A 589 -15.44 -2.15 12.62
N ASN A 590 -15.50 -1.66 13.87
CA ASN A 590 -16.38 -2.22 14.89
C ASN A 590 -17.86 -1.79 14.75
N VAL A 591 -18.18 -0.89 13.82
CA VAL A 591 -19.56 -0.52 13.47
C VAL A 591 -20.24 -1.66 12.70
N ALA A 592 -19.54 -2.27 11.75
CA ALA A 592 -20.03 -3.43 10.99
C ALA A 592 -19.75 -4.73 11.78
N VAL A 593 -20.37 -4.88 12.96
CA VAL A 593 -20.13 -6.03 13.86
C VAL A 593 -20.34 -7.39 13.19
N LEU A 594 -21.35 -7.54 12.32
CA LEU A 594 -21.64 -8.75 11.56
C LEU A 594 -20.78 -8.89 10.29
N GLY A 595 -20.02 -7.85 9.96
CA GLY A 595 -19.42 -7.64 8.65
C GLY A 595 -20.33 -6.89 7.68
N HIS A 596 -19.74 -6.52 6.55
CA HIS A 596 -20.35 -5.76 5.48
C HIS A 596 -21.21 -6.64 4.58
N GLY A 597 -22.29 -6.06 4.03
CA GLY A 597 -23.13 -6.73 3.03
C GLY A 597 -23.96 -7.91 3.57
N HIS A 598 -24.18 -8.01 4.87
CA HIS A 598 -24.94 -9.12 5.47
C HIS A 598 -26.41 -9.12 4.97
N PRO A 599 -26.88 -10.17 4.27
CA PRO A 599 -28.16 -10.15 3.55
C PRO A 599 -29.39 -9.97 4.46
N ARG A 600 -29.36 -10.53 5.68
CA ARG A 600 -30.46 -10.35 6.66
C ARG A 600 -30.70 -8.88 7.02
N MET A 601 -29.66 -8.03 7.04
CA MET A 601 -29.81 -6.61 7.37
C MET A 601 -30.61 -5.88 6.28
N ALA A 602 -30.29 -6.12 5.02
CA ALA A 602 -31.03 -5.56 3.89
C ALA A 602 -32.49 -6.01 3.88
N GLN A 603 -32.73 -7.31 4.11
CA GLN A 603 -34.08 -7.88 4.16
C GLN A 603 -34.93 -7.30 5.30
N VAL A 604 -34.39 -7.23 6.52
CA VAL A 604 -35.08 -6.68 7.70
C VAL A 604 -35.37 -5.20 7.52
N ALA A 605 -34.39 -4.42 7.04
CA ALA A 605 -34.57 -3.00 6.77
C ALA A 605 -35.65 -2.76 5.71
N ALA A 606 -35.55 -3.39 4.55
CA ALA A 606 -36.52 -3.24 3.46
C ALA A 606 -37.93 -3.67 3.89
N ARG A 607 -38.04 -4.76 4.66
CA ARG A 607 -39.32 -5.23 5.18
C ARG A 607 -39.93 -4.23 6.16
N GLN A 608 -39.16 -3.71 7.11
CA GLN A 608 -39.72 -2.78 8.10
C GLN A 608 -40.08 -1.42 7.49
N TRP A 609 -39.28 -0.94 6.52
CA TRP A 609 -39.58 0.27 5.75
C TRP A 609 -40.88 0.17 4.94
N SER A 610 -41.22 -1.02 4.42
CA SER A 610 -42.50 -1.21 3.70
C SER A 610 -43.73 -1.31 4.63
N LEU A 611 -43.54 -1.35 5.96
CA LEU A 611 -44.62 -1.43 6.94
C LEU A 611 -44.85 -0.10 7.69
N LEU A 612 -43.90 0.28 8.54
CA LEU A 612 -43.99 1.47 9.39
C LEU A 612 -42.61 1.88 9.89
N ASN A 613 -42.31 3.17 9.84
CA ASN A 613 -41.18 3.74 10.56
C ASN A 613 -41.56 5.11 11.12
N THR A 614 -41.65 5.23 12.45
CA THR A 614 -42.13 6.43 13.14
C THR A 614 -41.44 6.57 14.51
N ASN A 615 -41.76 7.64 15.24
CA ASN A 615 -41.22 7.91 16.58
C ASN A 615 -41.86 7.06 17.69
N SER A 616 -41.19 6.97 18.82
CA SER A 616 -41.53 6.15 20.00
C SER A 616 -42.70 6.64 20.85
N ARG A 617 -43.40 7.71 20.45
CA ARG A 617 -44.68 8.08 21.10
C ARG A 617 -45.84 7.20 20.67
N PHE A 618 -45.71 6.54 19.52
CA PHE A 618 -46.67 5.53 19.07
C PHE A 618 -46.33 4.18 19.69
N HIS A 619 -47.35 3.35 19.89
CA HIS A 619 -47.20 2.03 20.50
C HIS A 619 -46.97 0.96 19.42
N TYR A 620 -45.85 0.24 19.50
CA TYR A 620 -45.50 -0.87 18.60
C TYR A 620 -44.66 -1.92 19.33
N ALA A 621 -44.82 -3.19 18.99
CA ALA A 621 -44.18 -4.28 19.72
C ALA A 621 -42.64 -4.23 19.69
N ALA A 622 -42.06 -3.79 18.56
CA ALA A 622 -40.61 -3.85 18.35
C ALA A 622 -39.79 -3.05 19.38
N ILE A 623 -40.30 -1.94 19.94
CA ILE A 623 -39.58 -1.18 20.98
C ILE A 623 -39.55 -1.92 22.31
N ALA A 624 -40.66 -2.57 22.68
CA ALA A 624 -40.75 -3.39 23.88
C ALA A 624 -39.85 -4.63 23.76
N GLU A 625 -40.03 -5.40 22.67
CA GLU A 625 -39.24 -6.60 22.38
C GLU A 625 -37.73 -6.31 22.39
N PHE A 626 -37.29 -5.22 21.74
CA PHE A 626 -35.87 -4.89 21.72
C PHE A 626 -35.35 -4.45 23.08
N SER A 627 -36.12 -3.67 23.84
CA SER A 627 -35.74 -3.24 25.20
C SER A 627 -35.62 -4.45 26.14
N GLU A 628 -36.53 -5.41 26.07
CA GLU A 628 -36.48 -6.65 26.83
C GLU A 628 -35.21 -7.46 26.53
N ARG A 629 -34.83 -7.56 25.25
CA ARG A 629 -33.59 -8.25 24.86
C ARG A 629 -32.33 -7.56 25.36
N LEU A 630 -32.30 -6.22 25.38
CA LEU A 630 -31.18 -5.47 25.96
C LEU A 630 -31.09 -5.68 27.47
N LEU A 631 -32.22 -5.66 28.18
CA LEU A 631 -32.26 -5.93 29.61
C LEU A 631 -31.83 -7.36 29.95
N ALA A 632 -32.16 -8.34 29.11
CA ALA A 632 -31.69 -9.73 29.28
C ALA A 632 -30.17 -9.88 29.18
N LEU A 633 -29.49 -8.94 28.51
CA LEU A 633 -28.02 -8.89 28.41
C LEU A 633 -27.38 -8.02 29.50
N ALA A 634 -28.16 -7.21 30.21
CA ALA A 634 -27.66 -6.29 31.23
C ALA A 634 -27.55 -6.97 32.61
N PRO A 635 -26.79 -6.39 33.56
CA PRO A 635 -26.82 -6.83 34.95
C PRO A 635 -28.25 -6.81 35.51
N GLY A 636 -28.63 -7.85 36.27
CA GLY A 636 -30.01 -8.02 36.77
C GLY A 636 -30.54 -6.91 37.69
N SER A 637 -29.67 -6.00 38.13
CA SER A 637 -30.06 -4.78 38.86
C SER A 637 -30.63 -3.67 37.96
N MET A 638 -30.47 -3.75 36.64
CA MET A 638 -30.93 -2.73 35.68
C MET A 638 -32.25 -3.15 35.02
N ASP A 639 -33.22 -2.25 34.98
CA ASP A 639 -34.58 -2.53 34.49
C ASP A 639 -35.16 -1.42 33.58
N ARG A 640 -34.33 -0.47 33.12
CA ARG A 640 -34.74 0.62 32.22
C ARG A 640 -33.80 0.79 31.03
N VAL A 641 -34.40 1.10 29.88
CA VAL A 641 -33.70 1.38 28.62
C VAL A 641 -34.21 2.69 28.03
N PHE A 642 -33.29 3.56 27.63
CA PHE A 642 -33.55 4.67 26.71
C PHE A 642 -32.91 4.36 25.37
N LEU A 643 -33.63 4.57 24.26
CA LEU A 643 -33.10 4.39 22.92
C LEU A 643 -32.80 5.74 22.27
N VAL A 644 -31.62 5.84 21.66
CA VAL A 644 -31.06 7.03 20.99
C VAL A 644 -30.42 6.61 19.66
N ASN A 645 -29.75 7.53 18.97
CA ASN A 645 -29.24 7.29 17.60
C ASN A 645 -27.72 7.10 17.52
N SER A 646 -26.98 7.44 18.57
CA SER A 646 -25.51 7.38 18.58
C SER A 646 -24.95 7.22 19.99
N GLY A 647 -23.66 6.87 20.09
CA GLY A 647 -22.96 6.83 21.37
C GLY A 647 -22.84 8.22 22.01
N THR A 648 -22.69 9.26 21.19
CA THR A 648 -22.68 10.66 21.64
C THR A 648 -23.99 11.04 22.32
N GLU A 649 -25.14 10.71 21.71
CA GLU A 649 -26.45 10.94 22.36
C GLU A 649 -26.63 10.09 23.63
N ALA A 650 -26.10 8.87 23.66
CA ALA A 650 -26.18 8.00 24.82
C ALA A 650 -25.37 8.59 26.00
N ASN A 651 -24.16 9.08 25.75
CA ASN A 651 -23.31 9.70 26.76
C ASN A 651 -23.86 11.05 27.24
N ASP A 652 -24.40 11.88 26.36
CA ASP A 652 -25.11 13.12 26.76
C ASP A 652 -26.29 12.80 27.70
N LEU A 653 -27.10 11.80 27.36
CA LEU A 653 -28.22 11.39 28.19
C LEU A 653 -27.75 10.78 29.52
N ALA A 654 -26.68 10.00 29.54
CA ALA A 654 -26.10 9.44 30.75
C ALA A 654 -25.59 10.53 31.72
N ILE A 655 -24.92 11.57 31.21
CA ILE A 655 -24.51 12.74 32.01
C ILE A 655 -25.75 13.44 32.58
N ARG A 656 -26.80 13.61 31.77
CA ARG A 656 -28.05 14.23 32.23
C ARG A 656 -28.76 13.40 33.31
N LEU A 657 -28.77 12.08 33.18
CA LEU A 657 -29.28 11.15 34.19
C LEU A 657 -28.48 11.24 35.50
N ALA A 658 -27.14 11.34 35.41
CA ALA A 658 -26.27 11.52 36.56
C ALA A 658 -26.58 12.83 37.30
N TRP A 659 -26.78 13.94 36.57
CA TRP A 659 -27.19 15.23 37.14
C TRP A 659 -28.54 15.13 37.86
N ALA A 660 -29.56 14.59 37.19
CA ALA A 660 -30.90 14.50 37.75
C ALA A 660 -30.96 13.62 39.01
N TYR A 661 -30.24 12.49 39.02
CA TYR A 661 -30.23 11.57 40.16
C TYR A 661 -29.46 12.08 41.38
N SER A 662 -28.28 12.66 41.15
CA SER A 662 -27.40 13.14 42.24
C SER A 662 -27.78 14.52 42.77
N GLY A 663 -28.47 15.33 41.97
CA GLY A 663 -28.65 16.77 42.20
C GLY A 663 -27.40 17.61 41.96
N GLY A 664 -26.30 17.01 41.51
CA GLY A 664 -25.01 17.66 41.25
C GLY A 664 -24.75 18.00 39.79
N ARG A 665 -23.62 18.66 39.53
CA ARG A 665 -23.14 18.98 38.17
C ARG A 665 -21.75 18.48 37.88
N ASP A 666 -20.94 18.23 38.91
CA ASP A 666 -19.54 17.89 38.75
C ASP A 666 -19.35 16.44 38.28
N MET A 667 -18.59 16.25 37.21
CA MET A 667 -18.29 14.95 36.63
C MET A 667 -16.79 14.68 36.73
N LEU A 668 -16.44 13.49 37.21
CA LEU A 668 -15.10 12.95 37.00
C LEU A 668 -15.05 12.27 35.62
N SER A 669 -14.02 12.55 34.83
CA SER A 669 -13.72 11.84 33.59
C SER A 669 -12.24 11.47 33.55
N VAL A 670 -11.82 10.65 32.61
CA VAL A 670 -10.45 10.13 32.56
C VAL A 670 -9.69 10.77 31.39
N LEU A 671 -8.39 11.08 31.58
CA LEU A 671 -7.54 11.69 30.55
C LEU A 671 -7.31 10.75 29.34
N GLU A 672 -7.10 11.27 28.13
CA GLU A 672 -6.98 10.51 26.86
C GLU A 672 -8.27 9.82 26.36
N ALA A 673 -9.39 9.91 27.10
CA ALA A 673 -10.66 9.26 26.75
C ALA A 673 -11.46 10.03 25.68
N TYR A 674 -12.34 9.31 24.96
CA TYR A 674 -13.29 9.91 24.01
C TYR A 674 -14.72 9.36 24.22
N HIS A 675 -15.65 10.27 24.45
CA HIS A 675 -17.06 9.97 24.74
C HIS A 675 -18.05 10.60 23.74
N GLY A 676 -17.61 11.47 22.83
CA GLY A 676 -18.47 12.05 21.80
C GLY A 676 -18.14 13.48 21.45
N TRP A 677 -18.95 14.07 20.55
CA TRP A 677 -18.71 15.38 19.96
C TRP A 677 -19.76 16.45 20.32
N SER A 678 -20.88 16.07 20.93
CA SER A 678 -21.87 17.02 21.47
C SER A 678 -21.30 17.78 22.66
N VAL A 679 -21.92 18.89 23.07
CA VAL A 679 -21.37 19.78 24.10
C VAL A 679 -21.03 19.06 25.41
N ALA A 680 -21.89 18.17 25.92
CA ALA A 680 -21.64 17.47 27.18
C ALA A 680 -20.69 16.27 27.02
N ALA A 681 -20.86 15.45 25.98
CA ALA A 681 -19.99 14.33 25.70
C ALA A 681 -18.56 14.77 25.30
N ASP A 682 -18.42 15.83 24.50
CA ASP A 682 -17.12 16.46 24.26
C ASP A 682 -16.56 16.91 25.59
N ALA A 683 -17.29 17.68 26.41
CA ALA A 683 -16.79 18.22 27.69
C ALA A 683 -16.09 17.18 28.59
N VAL A 684 -16.54 15.92 28.62
CA VAL A 684 -15.88 14.84 29.39
C VAL A 684 -14.78 14.08 28.62
N SER A 685 -14.65 14.30 27.32
CA SER A 685 -13.59 13.78 26.44
C SER A 685 -12.31 14.64 26.52
N THR A 686 -11.16 13.98 26.48
CA THR A 686 -9.85 14.59 26.79
C THR A 686 -8.73 14.18 25.83
N SER A 687 -9.00 13.31 24.86
CA SER A 687 -8.09 12.93 23.76
C SER A 687 -7.60 14.15 22.97
N ILE A 688 -6.29 14.35 22.90
CA ILE A 688 -5.69 15.44 22.12
C ILE A 688 -5.55 15.09 20.64
N ALA A 689 -5.58 13.79 20.31
CA ALA A 689 -5.66 13.32 18.93
C ALA A 689 -6.98 13.74 18.25
N ASP A 690 -8.09 13.71 19.00
CA ASP A 690 -9.41 14.11 18.51
C ASP A 690 -9.62 15.63 18.59
N ASN A 691 -9.22 16.24 19.72
CA ASN A 691 -9.31 17.68 19.94
C ASN A 691 -8.01 18.21 20.57
N PRO A 692 -7.12 18.85 19.78
CA PRO A 692 -5.83 19.36 20.29
C PRO A 692 -5.94 20.37 21.42
N GLN A 693 -7.11 20.99 21.62
CA GLN A 693 -7.37 21.96 22.68
C GLN A 693 -8.05 21.34 23.91
N ALA A 694 -8.31 20.02 23.91
CA ALA A 694 -9.11 19.34 24.92
C ALA A 694 -8.68 19.70 26.34
N LEU A 695 -7.38 19.64 26.65
CA LEU A 695 -6.88 19.89 28.01
C LEU A 695 -7.09 21.33 28.52
N SER A 696 -7.25 22.30 27.61
CA SER A 696 -7.44 23.71 27.96
C SER A 696 -8.90 24.17 27.91
N SER A 697 -9.77 23.41 27.24
CA SER A 697 -11.13 23.84 26.91
C SER A 697 -12.23 23.17 27.74
N ARG A 698 -11.86 22.36 28.75
CA ARG A 698 -12.85 21.67 29.60
C ARG A 698 -13.57 22.67 30.53
N PRO A 699 -14.89 22.55 30.70
CA PRO A 699 -15.64 23.42 31.60
C PRO A 699 -15.32 23.08 33.06
N ASP A 700 -15.64 24.01 33.97
CA ASP A 700 -15.30 23.95 35.40
C ASP A 700 -15.98 22.80 36.18
N TRP A 701 -17.05 22.22 35.63
CA TRP A 701 -17.74 21.06 36.18
C TRP A 701 -17.12 19.72 35.77
N VAL A 702 -16.10 19.71 34.90
CA VAL A 702 -15.39 18.50 34.52
C VAL A 702 -14.05 18.44 35.24
N HIS A 703 -13.79 17.29 35.87
CA HIS A 703 -12.58 17.04 36.65
C HIS A 703 -11.84 15.83 36.08
N PRO A 704 -10.96 16.03 35.09
CA PRO A 704 -10.18 14.93 34.54
C PRO A 704 -9.26 14.29 35.59
N VAL A 705 -9.22 12.97 35.61
CA VAL A 705 -8.30 12.16 36.42
C VAL A 705 -7.24 11.52 35.53
N THR A 706 -6.10 11.19 36.13
CA THR A 706 -4.95 10.60 35.44
C THR A 706 -5.33 9.36 34.65
N ALA A 707 -4.88 9.26 33.39
CA ALA A 707 -5.14 8.14 32.49
C ALA A 707 -4.47 6.85 33.00
N PRO A 708 -5.22 5.80 33.41
CA PRO A 708 -4.62 4.56 33.87
C PRO A 708 -4.04 3.77 32.69
N ASN A 709 -2.71 3.75 32.59
CA ASN A 709 -2.00 2.99 31.55
C ASN A 709 -0.86 2.18 32.19
N THR A 710 -1.04 0.85 32.21
CA THR A 710 -0.12 -0.07 32.89
C THR A 710 1.21 -0.30 32.16
N TYR A 711 1.33 0.16 30.91
CA TYR A 711 2.54 -0.02 30.10
C TYR A 711 3.40 1.24 30.06
N ARG A 712 2.84 2.35 29.58
CA ARG A 712 3.57 3.61 29.34
C ARG A 712 3.12 4.77 30.24
N GLY A 713 2.06 4.58 31.03
CA GLY A 713 1.54 5.60 31.93
C GLY A 713 2.50 5.96 33.07
N GLU A 714 2.09 6.96 33.86
CA GLU A 714 2.86 7.46 35.02
C GLU A 714 3.16 6.35 36.03
N PHE A 715 2.19 5.46 36.26
CA PHE A 715 2.33 4.28 37.11
C PHE A 715 2.17 3.01 36.27
N ARG A 716 3.15 2.11 36.35
CA ARG A 716 3.25 0.93 35.47
C ARG A 716 3.04 -0.36 36.24
N GLY A 717 2.67 -1.41 35.51
CA GLY A 717 2.45 -2.74 36.06
C GLY A 717 1.06 -2.94 36.69
N PRO A 718 0.74 -4.19 37.07
CA PRO A 718 -0.60 -4.57 37.53
C PRO A 718 -0.97 -3.97 38.90
N ASP A 719 0.01 -3.65 39.75
CA ASP A 719 -0.24 -3.14 41.11
C ASP A 719 -0.42 -1.61 41.15
N SER A 720 -0.48 -0.95 40.00
CA SER A 720 -0.56 0.52 39.87
C SER A 720 -1.92 1.14 40.20
N ALA A 721 -2.95 0.32 40.45
CA ALA A 721 -4.31 0.81 40.69
C ALA A 721 -4.41 1.86 41.82
N PRO A 722 -3.83 1.64 43.03
CA PRO A 722 -3.91 2.61 44.12
C PRO A 722 -3.26 3.96 43.75
N ASP A 723 -2.22 3.95 42.91
CA ASP A 723 -1.54 5.17 42.50
C ASP A 723 -2.42 6.05 41.61
N TYR A 724 -3.13 5.44 40.65
CA TYR A 724 -4.10 6.16 39.82
C TYR A 724 -5.33 6.63 40.61
N VAL A 725 -5.79 5.84 41.59
CA VAL A 725 -6.93 6.20 42.45
C VAL A 725 -6.67 7.49 43.24
N ARG A 726 -5.42 7.81 43.59
CA ARG A 726 -5.10 9.08 44.27
C ARG A 726 -5.54 10.31 43.48
N SER A 727 -5.50 10.25 42.15
CA SER A 727 -5.99 11.35 41.30
C SER A 727 -7.50 11.56 41.44
N VAL A 728 -8.25 10.47 41.65
CA VAL A 728 -9.69 10.50 41.92
C VAL A 728 -9.95 11.10 43.30
N GLU A 729 -9.27 10.61 44.34
CA GLU A 729 -9.38 11.12 45.71
C GLU A 729 -9.09 12.63 45.79
N HIS A 730 -8.06 13.09 45.09
CA HIS A 730 -7.68 14.49 45.03
C HIS A 730 -8.80 15.37 44.43
N ASN A 731 -9.39 14.96 43.32
CA ASN A 731 -10.49 15.71 42.71
C ASN A 731 -11.77 15.65 43.55
N LEU A 732 -12.07 14.51 44.19
CA LEU A 732 -13.17 14.42 45.15
C LEU A 732 -12.99 15.38 46.33
N ALA A 733 -11.78 15.47 46.89
CA ALA A 733 -11.46 16.41 47.97
C ALA A 733 -11.63 17.88 47.53
N LYS A 734 -11.25 18.23 46.29
CA LYS A 734 -11.46 19.58 45.73
C LYS A 734 -12.94 19.92 45.56
N ILE A 735 -13.73 19.00 45.04
CA ILE A 735 -15.19 19.17 44.86
C ILE A 735 -15.84 19.40 46.22
N ALA A 736 -15.49 18.56 47.21
CA ALA A 736 -15.98 18.70 48.59
C ALA A 736 -15.56 20.02 49.23
N ALA A 737 -14.31 20.46 49.08
CA ALA A 737 -13.81 21.74 49.59
C ALA A 737 -14.53 22.94 48.95
N SER A 738 -15.01 22.78 47.71
CA SER A 738 -15.79 23.79 46.99
C SER A 738 -17.28 23.74 47.31
N GLN A 739 -17.72 22.83 48.19
CA GLN A 739 -19.13 22.59 48.55
C GLN A 739 -20.01 22.29 47.32
N ARG A 740 -19.44 21.67 46.30
CA ARG A 740 -20.14 21.25 45.07
C ARG A 740 -20.55 19.78 45.18
N GLN A 741 -21.64 19.40 44.52
CA GLN A 741 -22.14 18.02 44.52
C GLN A 741 -21.62 17.27 43.29
N LEU A 742 -20.97 16.14 43.56
CA LEU A 742 -20.56 15.20 42.52
C LEU A 742 -21.79 14.56 41.88
N ALA A 743 -21.84 14.58 40.56
CA ALA A 743 -22.84 13.89 39.77
C ALA A 743 -22.47 12.47 39.42
N GLY A 744 -21.21 12.25 39.04
CA GLY A 744 -20.76 10.90 38.72
C GLY A 744 -19.37 10.83 38.13
N PHE A 745 -19.06 9.63 37.65
CA PHE A 745 -17.83 9.27 36.97
C PHE A 745 -18.16 8.57 35.66
N ILE A 746 -17.49 8.95 34.58
CA ILE A 746 -17.61 8.32 33.26
C ILE A 746 -16.25 7.80 32.79
N CYS A 747 -16.22 6.56 32.29
CA CYS A 747 -15.03 5.99 31.67
C CYS A 747 -15.38 4.93 30.61
N GLU A 748 -14.49 4.76 29.65
CA GLU A 748 -14.40 3.52 28.88
C GLU A 748 -13.84 2.42 29.83
N PRO A 749 -14.54 1.29 30.05
CA PRO A 749 -14.08 0.25 30.99
C PRO A 749 -12.78 -0.45 30.58
N VAL A 750 -12.49 -0.40 29.28
CA VAL A 750 -11.19 -0.66 28.68
C VAL A 750 -10.89 0.52 27.78
N TYR A 751 -9.66 1.03 27.86
CA TYR A 751 -9.26 2.27 27.21
C TYR A 751 -9.22 2.13 25.69
N GLY A 752 -10.37 2.30 25.06
CA GLY A 752 -10.58 2.05 23.64
C GLY A 752 -9.90 3.10 22.79
N ASN A 753 -10.09 4.39 23.11
CA ASN A 753 -9.43 5.49 22.39
C ASN A 753 -7.90 5.40 22.43
N ALA A 754 -7.34 5.10 23.60
CA ALA A 754 -5.90 4.99 23.81
C ALA A 754 -5.27 3.70 23.25
N GLY A 755 -6.05 2.80 22.63
CA GLY A 755 -5.50 1.61 21.96
C GLY A 755 -5.82 0.26 22.60
N GLY A 756 -6.95 0.14 23.31
CA GLY A 756 -7.40 -1.13 23.90
C GLY A 756 -6.67 -1.50 25.19
N ILE A 757 -6.27 -0.51 25.99
CA ILE A 757 -5.49 -0.70 27.21
C ILE A 757 -6.41 -1.14 28.34
N SER A 758 -6.16 -2.32 28.92
CA SER A 758 -6.89 -2.75 30.12
C SER A 758 -6.52 -1.86 31.31
N LEU A 759 -7.51 -1.48 32.11
CA LEU A 759 -7.31 -0.74 33.34
C LEU A 759 -6.53 -1.60 34.36
N PRO A 760 -5.75 -1.00 35.27
CA PRO A 760 -5.12 -1.72 36.36
C PRO A 760 -6.16 -2.56 37.14
N PRO A 761 -5.87 -3.83 37.49
CA PRO A 761 -6.79 -4.67 38.26
C PRO A 761 -7.33 -3.97 39.53
N GLY A 762 -8.65 -3.97 39.70
CA GLY A 762 -9.33 -3.40 40.86
C GLY A 762 -9.46 -1.87 40.86
N TYR A 763 -9.06 -1.19 39.78
CA TYR A 763 -9.19 0.26 39.66
C TYR A 763 -10.66 0.70 39.70
N LEU A 764 -11.53 0.16 38.83
CA LEU A 764 -12.93 0.56 38.79
C LEU A 764 -13.67 0.19 40.08
N GLN A 765 -13.30 -0.92 40.73
CA GLN A 765 -13.89 -1.32 42.01
C GLN A 765 -13.68 -0.25 43.09
N GLN A 766 -12.47 0.30 43.19
CA GLN A 766 -12.14 1.36 44.12
C GLN A 766 -12.81 2.70 43.73
N VAL A 767 -12.72 3.09 42.46
CA VAL A 767 -13.30 4.34 41.98
C VAL A 767 -14.82 4.37 42.15
N TYR A 768 -15.53 3.28 41.80
CA TYR A 768 -16.98 3.23 41.93
C TYR A 768 -17.42 3.30 43.40
N ALA A 769 -16.67 2.68 44.31
CA ALA A 769 -16.93 2.77 45.74
C ALA A 769 -16.81 4.22 46.24
N LEU A 770 -15.74 4.93 45.83
CA LEU A 770 -15.50 6.34 46.20
C LEU A 770 -16.58 7.27 45.64
N VAL A 771 -16.96 7.10 44.38
CA VAL A 771 -17.99 7.93 43.70
C VAL A 771 -19.34 7.76 44.37
N ARG A 772 -19.75 6.52 44.65
CA ARG A 772 -21.03 6.21 45.31
C ARG A 772 -21.08 6.72 46.75
N ALA A 773 -19.95 6.71 47.47
CA ALA A 773 -19.85 7.28 48.81
C ALA A 773 -20.14 8.80 48.84
N GLN A 774 -20.01 9.50 47.71
CA GLN A 774 -20.36 10.91 47.54
C GLN A 774 -21.76 11.13 46.93
N GLY A 775 -22.55 10.07 46.72
CA GLY A 775 -23.88 10.14 46.11
C GLY A 775 -23.89 10.27 44.58
N GLY A 776 -22.73 10.13 43.91
CA GLY A 776 -22.64 10.12 42.45
C GLY A 776 -22.93 8.74 41.85
N VAL A 777 -23.10 8.70 40.52
CA VAL A 777 -23.30 7.46 39.75
C VAL A 777 -22.11 7.12 38.86
N CYS A 778 -21.95 5.84 38.54
CA CYS A 778 -20.86 5.34 37.70
C CYS A 778 -21.38 4.96 36.30
N ILE A 779 -20.81 5.58 35.26
CA ILE A 779 -21.18 5.40 33.86
C ILE A 779 -20.09 4.58 33.16
N ALA A 780 -20.46 3.42 32.61
CA ALA A 780 -19.61 2.62 31.74
C ALA A 780 -19.92 2.92 30.27
N ASP A 781 -18.96 3.51 29.56
CA ASP A 781 -19.03 3.71 28.12
C ASP A 781 -18.60 2.43 27.38
N GLU A 782 -19.59 1.65 26.97
CA GLU A 782 -19.41 0.34 26.32
C GLU A 782 -19.42 0.45 24.79
N VAL A 783 -19.44 1.66 24.23
CA VAL A 783 -19.61 1.90 22.79
C VAL A 783 -18.50 1.24 21.95
N GLN A 784 -17.29 1.10 22.49
CA GLN A 784 -16.16 0.48 21.80
C GLN A 784 -16.04 -1.03 22.04
N VAL A 785 -16.22 -1.46 23.30
CA VAL A 785 -15.75 -2.76 23.82
C VAL A 785 -16.86 -3.71 24.25
N GLY A 786 -18.10 -3.25 24.34
CA GLY A 786 -19.25 -4.11 24.65
C GLY A 786 -19.68 -4.97 23.47
N TYR A 787 -20.85 -5.61 23.59
CA TYR A 787 -21.42 -6.53 22.58
C TYR A 787 -20.51 -7.74 22.30
N GLY A 788 -19.83 -8.28 23.33
CA GLY A 788 -19.03 -9.50 23.21
C GLY A 788 -17.68 -9.32 22.53
N ARG A 789 -17.32 -8.09 22.17
CA ARG A 789 -16.14 -7.77 21.39
C ARG A 789 -14.83 -8.24 22.03
N MET A 790 -14.75 -8.21 23.36
CA MET A 790 -13.59 -8.63 24.15
C MET A 790 -13.43 -10.16 24.25
N GLY A 791 -14.35 -10.93 23.68
CA GLY A 791 -14.31 -12.39 23.70
C GLY A 791 -14.86 -12.97 25.00
N HIS A 792 -14.11 -12.90 26.10
CA HIS A 792 -14.56 -13.47 27.38
C HIS A 792 -15.64 -12.65 28.09
N PHE A 793 -15.81 -11.39 27.69
CA PHE A 793 -16.73 -10.45 28.33
C PHE A 793 -17.74 -9.95 27.30
N PHE A 794 -19.02 -9.91 27.69
CA PHE A 794 -20.06 -9.29 26.88
C PHE A 794 -19.99 -7.76 27.02
N TRP A 795 -19.74 -7.29 28.25
CA TRP A 795 -19.50 -5.89 28.59
C TRP A 795 -18.09 -5.73 29.14
N GLY A 796 -17.34 -4.71 28.69
CA GLY A 796 -15.97 -4.47 29.12
C GLY A 796 -15.81 -4.29 30.63
N PHE A 797 -16.79 -3.71 31.33
CA PHE A 797 -16.72 -3.56 32.79
C PHE A 797 -16.62 -4.88 33.56
N GLU A 798 -17.01 -6.00 32.94
CA GLU A 798 -16.93 -7.33 33.54
C GLU A 798 -15.47 -7.75 33.81
N GLU A 799 -14.50 -7.23 33.03
CA GLU A 799 -13.07 -7.45 33.25
C GLU A 799 -12.62 -6.96 34.65
N GLN A 800 -13.24 -5.89 35.15
CA GLN A 800 -12.95 -5.31 36.47
C GLN A 800 -13.85 -5.88 37.58
N GLY A 801 -14.76 -6.81 37.25
CA GLY A 801 -15.66 -7.42 38.23
C GLY A 801 -16.64 -6.45 38.89
N VAL A 802 -17.02 -5.37 38.20
CA VAL A 802 -17.91 -4.32 38.71
C VAL A 802 -19.25 -4.29 37.99
N VAL A 803 -20.26 -3.67 38.61
CA VAL A 803 -21.54 -3.34 37.96
C VAL A 803 -21.70 -1.81 37.97
N PRO A 804 -21.81 -1.14 36.81
CA PRO A 804 -22.04 0.31 36.74
C PRO A 804 -23.49 0.66 37.13
N ASP A 805 -23.77 1.97 37.24
CA ASP A 805 -25.12 2.49 37.47
C ASP A 805 -25.84 2.82 36.14
N ILE A 806 -25.05 3.15 35.11
CA ILE A 806 -25.50 3.46 33.75
C ILE A 806 -24.55 2.80 32.74
N ILE A 807 -25.10 2.15 31.72
CA ILE A 807 -24.35 1.63 30.56
C ILE A 807 -24.75 2.46 29.33
N THR A 808 -23.77 2.89 28.54
CA THR A 808 -24.01 3.51 27.22
C THR A 808 -23.46 2.62 26.10
N MET A 809 -24.20 2.50 25.00
CA MET A 809 -23.89 1.59 23.89
C MET A 809 -24.36 2.16 22.55
N ALA A 810 -23.64 1.87 21.45
CA ALA A 810 -24.01 2.22 20.07
C ALA A 810 -23.20 1.36 19.07
N LYS A 811 -22.67 1.97 17.99
CA LYS A 811 -21.78 1.36 16.98
C LYS A 811 -22.25 -0.01 16.50
N GLY A 812 -21.67 -1.10 17.02
CA GLY A 812 -21.97 -2.47 16.63
C GLY A 812 -23.45 -2.84 16.79
N MET A 813 -24.15 -2.20 17.73
CA MET A 813 -25.57 -2.40 18.02
C MET A 813 -26.50 -2.36 16.81
N GLY A 814 -26.16 -1.55 15.80
CA GLY A 814 -26.96 -1.37 14.58
C GLY A 814 -26.36 -1.94 13.30
N ASN A 815 -25.16 -2.54 13.36
CA ASN A 815 -24.38 -2.95 12.17
C ASN A 815 -24.33 -1.87 11.06
N GLY A 816 -24.21 -0.59 11.45
CA GLY A 816 -24.24 0.58 10.55
C GLY A 816 -25.51 1.42 10.61
N GLN A 817 -26.64 0.88 11.07
CA GLN A 817 -27.85 1.67 11.33
C GLN A 817 -27.64 2.61 12.53
N PRO A 818 -28.01 3.91 12.46
CA PRO A 818 -27.99 4.81 13.61
C PRO A 818 -28.86 4.27 14.75
N LEU A 819 -28.18 3.85 15.82
CA LEU A 819 -28.77 3.24 17.00
C LEU A 819 -27.80 3.33 18.18
N GLY A 820 -28.31 3.77 19.32
CA GLY A 820 -27.63 3.70 20.60
C GLY A 820 -28.65 3.49 21.73
N ALA A 821 -28.14 3.18 22.92
CA ALA A 821 -28.96 2.95 24.09
C ALA A 821 -28.26 3.41 25.37
N VAL A 822 -29.09 3.75 26.36
CA VAL A 822 -28.69 3.91 27.76
C VAL A 822 -29.47 2.88 28.58
N ILE A 823 -28.77 2.03 29.33
CA ILE A 823 -29.37 1.03 30.22
C ILE A 823 -29.06 1.44 31.65
N THR A 824 -30.09 1.48 32.50
CA THR A 824 -29.95 1.96 33.88
C THR A 824 -31.00 1.36 34.81
N ARG A 825 -30.97 1.78 36.08
CA ARG A 825 -31.94 1.42 37.12
C ARG A 825 -33.13 2.38 37.10
N ARG A 826 -34.30 1.88 37.49
CA ARG A 826 -35.54 2.65 37.61
C ARG A 826 -35.38 3.98 38.31
N GLU A 827 -34.77 4.01 39.49
CA GLU A 827 -34.64 5.21 40.32
C GLU A 827 -33.81 6.31 39.65
N ILE A 828 -32.88 5.96 38.76
CA ILE A 828 -32.08 6.94 37.99
C ILE A 828 -32.90 7.48 36.82
N ALA A 829 -33.63 6.61 36.13
CA ALA A 829 -34.51 7.01 35.04
C ALA A 829 -35.65 7.93 35.51
N GLU A 830 -36.29 7.60 36.64
CA GLU A 830 -37.41 8.35 37.22
C GLU A 830 -36.95 9.70 37.82
N ALA A 831 -35.69 9.83 38.23
CA ALA A 831 -35.12 11.12 38.64
C ALA A 831 -35.10 12.14 37.49
N LEU A 832 -34.77 11.71 36.27
CA LEU A 832 -34.86 12.57 35.08
C LEU A 832 -36.31 12.95 34.76
N GLU A 833 -37.24 12.00 34.86
CA GLU A 833 -38.67 12.25 34.64
C GLU A 833 -39.22 13.34 35.56
N ALA A 834 -38.75 13.39 36.82
CA ALA A 834 -39.11 14.44 37.77
C ALA A 834 -38.67 15.85 37.33
N GLU A 835 -37.63 15.98 36.50
CA GLU A 835 -37.21 17.24 35.89
C GLU A 835 -37.92 17.54 34.55
N GLY A 836 -38.56 16.53 33.96
CA GLY A 836 -39.33 16.64 32.73
C GLY A 836 -39.21 15.44 31.81
N TYR A 837 -40.00 15.45 30.75
CA TYR A 837 -40.07 14.36 29.78
C TYR A 837 -38.85 14.34 28.83
N PHE A 838 -38.33 13.14 28.53
CA PHE A 838 -37.28 12.89 27.53
C PHE A 838 -37.85 12.40 26.18
N PHE A 839 -37.31 12.91 25.07
CA PHE A 839 -37.66 12.46 23.73
C PHE A 839 -36.46 12.43 22.79
N SER A 840 -36.30 11.33 22.06
CA SER A 840 -35.50 11.27 20.83
C SER A 840 -36.42 10.92 19.66
N SER A 841 -36.46 11.77 18.64
CA SER A 841 -37.44 11.66 17.54
C SER A 841 -37.31 10.35 16.76
N SER A 842 -36.08 9.89 16.51
CA SER A 842 -35.77 8.62 15.84
C SER A 842 -35.29 7.53 16.81
N GLY A 843 -35.03 7.88 18.08
CA GLY A 843 -34.67 6.94 19.12
C GLY A 843 -35.77 5.91 19.35
N GLY A 844 -35.41 4.65 19.12
CA GLY A 844 -36.34 3.52 19.23
C GLY A 844 -37.30 3.36 18.05
N SER A 845 -37.03 3.95 16.90
CA SER A 845 -37.84 3.75 15.68
C SER A 845 -38.03 2.25 15.34
N PRO A 846 -39.16 1.84 14.74
CA PRO A 846 -39.40 0.44 14.38
C PRO A 846 -38.29 -0.20 13.56
N VAL A 847 -37.70 0.53 12.60
CA VAL A 847 -36.60 0.01 11.78
C VAL A 847 -35.33 -0.24 12.60
N SER A 848 -34.94 0.71 13.46
CA SER A 848 -33.75 0.53 14.30
C SER A 848 -33.94 -0.59 15.31
N CYS A 849 -35.12 -0.73 15.92
CA CYS A 849 -35.41 -1.85 16.84
C CYS A 849 -35.35 -3.22 16.13
N ARG A 850 -35.93 -3.34 14.94
CA ARG A 850 -35.89 -4.59 14.16
C ARG A 850 -34.48 -4.93 13.70
N ILE A 851 -33.69 -3.94 13.29
CA ILE A 851 -32.28 -4.15 12.95
C ILE A 851 -31.49 -4.56 14.19
N GLY A 852 -31.64 -3.86 15.31
CA GLY A 852 -30.94 -4.20 16.56
C GLY A 852 -31.24 -5.62 17.05
N MET A 853 -32.51 -6.07 16.97
CA MET A 853 -32.86 -7.46 17.24
C MET A 853 -32.22 -8.43 16.26
N ALA A 854 -32.24 -8.12 14.96
CA ALA A 854 -31.62 -8.97 13.95
C ALA A 854 -30.10 -9.07 14.12
N VAL A 855 -29.43 -8.02 14.60
CA VAL A 855 -28.00 -8.07 14.96
C VAL A 855 -27.76 -9.09 16.07
N LEU A 856 -28.55 -9.03 17.15
CA LEU A 856 -28.44 -10.00 18.25
C LEU A 856 -28.70 -11.43 17.77
N ASP A 857 -29.71 -11.65 16.92
CA ASP A 857 -30.00 -12.97 16.35
C ASP A 857 -28.84 -13.52 15.53
N VAL A 858 -28.26 -12.72 14.63
CA VAL A 858 -27.13 -13.16 13.79
C VAL A 858 -25.90 -13.43 14.65
N MET A 859 -25.62 -12.59 15.65
CA MET A 859 -24.49 -12.82 16.56
C MET A 859 -24.60 -14.16 17.28
N GLU A 860 -25.80 -14.55 17.69
CA GLU A 860 -26.09 -15.83 18.32
C GLU A 860 -26.01 -16.99 17.31
N GLU A 861 -26.75 -16.90 16.20
CA GLU A 861 -26.85 -17.94 15.17
C GLU A 861 -25.50 -18.25 14.49
N GLU A 862 -24.70 -17.22 14.19
CA GLU A 862 -23.38 -17.35 13.55
C GLU A 862 -22.24 -17.45 14.58
N LYS A 863 -22.56 -17.53 15.87
CA LYS A 863 -21.59 -17.71 16.97
C LYS A 863 -20.48 -16.65 16.97
N LEU A 864 -20.83 -15.40 16.68
CA LEU A 864 -19.84 -14.34 16.51
C LEU A 864 -19.11 -14.01 17.82
N TRP A 865 -19.79 -14.13 18.97
CA TRP A 865 -19.16 -13.94 20.29
C TRP A 865 -18.13 -15.05 20.59
N GLU A 866 -18.48 -16.31 20.32
CA GLU A 866 -17.54 -17.44 20.41
C GLU A 866 -16.35 -17.25 19.44
N ASN A 867 -16.60 -16.73 18.24
CA ASN A 867 -15.53 -16.41 17.28
C ASN A 867 -14.56 -15.35 17.84
N ALA A 868 -15.07 -14.27 18.46
CA ALA A 868 -14.24 -13.27 19.12
C ALA A 868 -13.40 -13.87 20.25
N GLN A 869 -13.91 -14.86 21.00
CA GLN A 869 -13.14 -15.58 22.00
C GLN A 869 -12.04 -16.45 21.38
N VAL A 870 -12.39 -17.33 20.43
CA VAL A 870 -11.48 -18.35 19.87
C VAL A 870 -10.48 -17.74 18.91
N VAL A 871 -10.95 -17.02 17.89
CA VAL A 871 -10.09 -16.42 16.86
C VAL A 871 -9.38 -15.18 17.41
N GLY A 872 -10.02 -14.41 18.29
CA GLY A 872 -9.35 -13.30 18.99
C GLY A 872 -8.20 -13.77 19.89
N GLY A 873 -8.34 -14.92 20.55
CA GLY A 873 -7.24 -15.56 21.30
C GLY A 873 -6.06 -15.95 20.41
N HIS A 874 -6.34 -16.58 19.25
CA HIS A 874 -5.32 -16.87 18.23
C HIS A 874 -4.64 -15.58 17.72
N PHE A 875 -5.42 -14.53 17.47
CA PHE A 875 -4.92 -13.24 17.00
C PHE A 875 -3.95 -12.62 18.01
N LYS A 876 -4.34 -12.52 19.28
CA LYS A 876 -3.46 -11.98 20.33
C LYS A 876 -2.15 -12.76 20.44
N ALA A 877 -2.21 -14.10 20.42
CA ALA A 877 -1.02 -14.95 20.50
C ALA A 877 -0.06 -14.71 19.31
N ARG A 878 -0.60 -14.62 18.10
CA ARG A 878 0.16 -14.31 16.88
C ARG A 878 0.83 -12.94 16.94
N LEU A 879 0.15 -11.91 17.45
CA LEU A 879 0.74 -10.58 17.66
C LEU A 879 1.83 -10.58 18.73
N GLN A 880 1.63 -11.30 19.84
CA GLN A 880 2.61 -11.40 20.91
C GLN A 880 3.92 -12.04 20.43
N ALA A 881 3.84 -13.03 19.53
CA ALA A 881 5.01 -13.64 18.93
C ALA A 881 5.87 -12.64 18.11
N LEU A 882 5.30 -11.53 17.64
CA LEU A 882 6.07 -10.49 16.95
C LEU A 882 7.01 -9.73 17.89
N ILE A 883 6.71 -9.65 19.20
CA ILE A 883 7.57 -8.99 20.20
C ILE A 883 8.95 -9.66 20.24
N GLU A 884 9.04 -10.96 20.06
CA GLU A 884 10.32 -11.68 20.11
C GLU A 884 11.18 -11.43 18.87
N ARG A 885 10.55 -11.09 17.73
CA ARG A 885 11.20 -11.03 16.42
C ARG A 885 11.50 -9.60 15.96
N HIS A 886 10.69 -8.64 16.37
CA HIS A 886 10.71 -7.27 15.84
C HIS A 886 10.94 -6.24 16.95
N PRO A 887 12.12 -5.60 17.05
CA PRO A 887 12.46 -4.65 18.11
C PRO A 887 11.43 -3.53 18.31
N LEU A 888 10.86 -3.02 17.21
CA LEU A 888 9.83 -1.97 17.21
C LEU A 888 8.54 -2.37 17.93
N VAL A 889 8.23 -3.67 18.04
CA VAL A 889 6.99 -4.12 18.69
C VAL A 889 7.19 -4.11 20.21
N GLY A 890 6.52 -3.18 20.89
CA GLY A 890 6.64 -2.97 22.33
C GLY A 890 5.68 -3.80 23.17
N ALA A 891 4.38 -3.73 22.86
CA ALA A 891 3.34 -4.41 23.63
C ALA A 891 2.12 -4.79 22.78
N VAL A 892 1.37 -5.79 23.26
CA VAL A 892 0.06 -6.19 22.72
C VAL A 892 -0.99 -6.02 23.81
N HIS A 893 -1.95 -5.13 23.57
CA HIS A 893 -3.02 -4.76 24.50
C HIS A 893 -4.34 -5.45 24.16
N GLY A 894 -5.29 -5.43 25.10
CA GLY A 894 -6.68 -5.83 24.90
C GLY A 894 -6.93 -7.34 24.81
N SER A 895 -8.14 -7.72 24.38
CA SER A 895 -8.56 -9.12 24.21
C SER A 895 -9.63 -9.28 23.14
N GLY A 896 -9.87 -10.52 22.71
CA GLY A 896 -10.86 -10.85 21.68
C GLY A 896 -10.55 -10.14 20.36
N PHE A 897 -11.52 -9.39 19.84
CA PHE A 897 -11.35 -8.54 18.66
C PHE A 897 -11.25 -7.05 18.99
N TYR A 898 -10.83 -6.71 20.22
CA TYR A 898 -10.38 -5.36 20.56
C TYR A 898 -8.93 -5.45 21.04
N LEU A 899 -7.99 -5.27 20.12
CA LEU A 899 -6.56 -5.43 20.37
C LEU A 899 -5.81 -4.13 20.03
N GLY A 900 -4.69 -3.92 20.70
CA GLY A 900 -3.73 -2.86 20.39
C GLY A 900 -2.36 -3.45 20.13
N LEU A 901 -1.65 -2.95 19.12
CA LEU A 901 -0.22 -3.24 18.93
C LEU A 901 0.57 -1.94 19.06
N GLU A 902 1.30 -1.77 20.16
CA GLU A 902 2.07 -0.56 20.44
C GLU A 902 3.50 -0.68 19.90
N LEU A 903 3.92 0.29 19.09
CA LEU A 903 5.25 0.37 18.52
C LEU A 903 6.10 1.43 19.23
N VAL A 904 7.31 1.05 19.62
CA VAL A 904 8.27 1.90 20.34
C VAL A 904 9.67 1.69 19.78
N ARG A 905 10.48 2.76 19.73
CA ARG A 905 11.87 2.70 19.24
C ARG A 905 12.79 1.97 20.21
N ASP A 906 12.49 2.07 21.50
CA ASP A 906 13.26 1.41 22.55
C ASP A 906 12.33 0.95 23.68
N ARG A 907 12.51 -0.30 24.11
CA ARG A 907 11.63 -0.97 25.08
C ARG A 907 11.89 -0.57 26.53
N GLN A 908 12.95 0.18 26.81
CA GLN A 908 13.26 0.69 28.15
C GLN A 908 12.71 2.11 28.34
N THR A 909 13.01 2.98 27.39
CA THR A 909 12.55 4.38 27.33
C THR A 909 11.08 4.48 26.95
N LEU A 910 10.56 3.51 26.17
CA LEU A 910 9.22 3.51 25.58
C LEU A 910 8.99 4.71 24.64
N GLU A 911 10.03 5.18 23.97
CA GLU A 911 9.92 6.24 22.97
C GLU A 911 8.94 5.81 21.85
N PRO A 912 7.85 6.56 21.61
CA PRO A 912 6.85 6.22 20.59
C PRO A 912 7.43 6.20 19.18
N ALA A 913 7.13 5.14 18.41
CA ALA A 913 7.50 5.02 17.00
C ALA A 913 6.40 5.58 16.08
N THR A 914 6.08 6.88 16.22
CA THR A 914 4.93 7.50 15.54
C THR A 914 5.06 7.49 14.01
N GLN A 915 6.21 7.90 13.48
CA GLN A 915 6.43 7.96 12.04
C GLN A 915 6.46 6.56 11.41
N GLU A 916 7.10 5.60 12.07
CA GLU A 916 7.19 4.21 11.66
C GLU A 916 5.79 3.56 11.63
N THR A 917 4.94 3.84 12.63
CA THR A 917 3.55 3.37 12.66
C THR A 917 2.73 3.92 11.48
N ALA A 918 2.92 5.19 11.11
CA ALA A 918 2.23 5.79 9.97
C ALA A 918 2.65 5.13 8.65
N ARG A 919 3.96 4.94 8.42
CA ARG A 919 4.51 4.25 7.25
C ARG A 919 4.04 2.79 7.17
N LEU A 920 4.00 2.11 8.30
CA LEU A 920 3.46 0.76 8.40
C LEU A 920 1.99 0.70 7.94
N CYS A 921 1.15 1.64 8.35
CA CYS A 921 -0.25 1.70 7.94
C CYS A 921 -0.41 1.93 6.43
N GLU A 922 0.40 2.82 5.83
CA GLU A 922 0.40 3.03 4.38
C GLU A 922 0.84 1.77 3.62
N ARG A 923 1.91 1.12 4.09
CA ARG A 923 2.40 -0.12 3.46
C ARG A 923 1.38 -1.26 3.58
N LEU A 924 0.69 -1.39 4.73
CA LEU A 924 -0.41 -2.34 4.88
C LEU A 924 -1.56 -2.06 3.90
N ARG A 925 -1.86 -0.78 3.61
CA ARG A 925 -2.88 -0.41 2.61
C ARG A 925 -2.50 -0.92 1.22
N GLU A 926 -1.25 -0.75 0.81
CA GLU A 926 -0.70 -1.28 -0.45
C GLU A 926 -0.74 -2.82 -0.51
N LEU A 927 -0.72 -3.49 0.65
CA LEU A 927 -0.86 -4.93 0.80
C LEU A 927 -2.33 -5.38 0.98
N GLY A 928 -3.31 -4.49 0.78
CA GLY A 928 -4.73 -4.84 0.83
C GLY A 928 -5.28 -4.97 2.26
N ILE A 929 -4.77 -4.18 3.21
CA ILE A 929 -5.23 -4.16 4.60
C ILE A 929 -5.47 -2.71 5.01
N PHE A 930 -6.66 -2.40 5.54
CA PHE A 930 -6.88 -1.11 6.19
C PHE A 930 -6.57 -1.17 7.67
N MET A 931 -5.63 -0.33 8.08
CA MET A 931 -5.15 -0.19 9.45
C MET A 931 -4.86 1.29 9.73
N GLN A 932 -5.01 1.72 10.98
CA GLN A 932 -4.82 3.11 11.39
C GLN A 932 -4.22 3.16 12.80
N PRO A 933 -3.35 4.15 13.07
CA PRO A 933 -2.86 4.42 14.40
C PRO A 933 -3.95 5.05 15.30
N THR A 934 -3.76 4.97 16.61
CA THR A 934 -4.59 5.62 17.64
C THR A 934 -3.74 6.05 18.83
N GLY A 935 -4.40 6.71 19.79
CA GLY A 935 -3.77 7.26 20.99
C GLY A 935 -3.07 8.59 20.71
N ASP A 936 -2.76 9.34 21.76
CA ASP A 936 -2.23 10.70 21.63
C ASP A 936 -0.88 10.79 20.92
N TYR A 937 -0.13 9.67 20.90
CA TYR A 937 1.17 9.56 20.21
C TYR A 937 1.08 8.87 18.85
N LEU A 938 -0.11 8.39 18.45
CA LEU A 938 -0.34 7.73 17.16
C LEU A 938 0.64 6.57 16.86
N ASN A 939 1.09 5.84 17.88
CA ASN A 939 2.03 4.73 17.77
C ASN A 939 1.42 3.35 18.08
N ILE A 940 0.08 3.28 18.18
CA ILE A 940 -0.64 2.04 18.50
C ILE A 940 -1.58 1.69 17.34
N LEU A 941 -1.46 0.50 16.77
CA LEU A 941 -2.43 -0.02 15.81
C LEU A 941 -3.73 -0.38 16.54
N LYS A 942 -4.84 0.27 16.19
CA LYS A 942 -6.16 0.02 16.78
C LYS A 942 -6.91 -1.10 16.07
N ILE A 943 -6.75 -2.32 16.54
CA ILE A 943 -7.25 -3.52 15.86
C ILE A 943 -8.66 -3.85 16.38
N LYS A 944 -9.66 -3.58 15.53
CA LYS A 944 -11.08 -3.78 15.85
C LYS A 944 -11.91 -4.24 14.63
N PRO A 945 -11.57 -5.40 14.04
CA PRO A 945 -12.21 -5.89 12.83
C PRO A 945 -13.67 -6.32 13.07
N PRO A 946 -14.51 -6.54 12.05
CA PRO A 946 -15.82 -7.19 12.19
C PRO A 946 -15.76 -8.54 12.95
N MET A 947 -16.81 -8.91 13.72
CA MET A 947 -16.79 -10.16 14.52
C MET A 947 -16.86 -11.44 13.68
N VAL A 948 -17.15 -11.33 12.38
CA VAL A 948 -17.10 -12.43 11.42
C VAL A 948 -15.68 -12.74 10.92
N THR A 949 -14.66 -11.99 11.38
CA THR A 949 -13.27 -12.15 10.96
C THR A 949 -12.78 -13.57 11.19
N SER A 950 -12.21 -14.15 10.14
CA SER A 950 -11.78 -15.54 10.14
C SER A 950 -10.34 -15.69 10.65
N LYS A 951 -9.99 -16.91 11.08
CA LYS A 951 -8.59 -17.26 11.40
C LYS A 951 -7.65 -17.00 10.22
N ARG A 952 -8.08 -17.29 8.99
CA ARG A 952 -7.29 -17.04 7.77
C ARG A 952 -6.98 -15.56 7.60
N SER A 953 -7.96 -14.69 7.80
CA SER A 953 -7.77 -13.24 7.68
C SER A 953 -6.85 -12.70 8.77
N VAL A 954 -6.92 -13.26 9.99
CA VAL A 954 -5.95 -12.99 11.06
C VAL A 954 -4.53 -13.40 10.66
N ASP A 955 -4.35 -14.62 10.13
CA ASP A 955 -3.05 -15.09 9.69
C ASP A 955 -2.48 -14.19 8.58
N PHE A 956 -3.30 -13.85 7.57
CA PHE A 956 -2.93 -12.91 6.51
C PHE A 956 -2.48 -11.55 7.06
N PHE A 957 -3.24 -10.96 7.99
CA PHE A 957 -2.86 -9.69 8.61
C PHE A 957 -1.52 -9.75 9.34
N VAL A 958 -1.32 -10.76 10.20
CA VAL A 958 -0.08 -10.86 10.99
C VAL A 958 1.12 -11.19 10.10
N ASP A 959 0.93 -11.99 9.05
CA ASP A 959 1.98 -12.31 8.08
C ASP A 959 2.41 -11.05 7.31
N MET A 960 1.47 -10.23 6.83
CA MET A 960 1.79 -8.97 6.16
C MET A 960 2.39 -7.94 7.10
N LEU A 961 1.89 -7.85 8.34
CA LEU A 961 2.48 -7.01 9.37
C LEU A 961 3.95 -7.39 9.65
N SER A 962 4.24 -8.68 9.80
CA SER A 962 5.62 -9.15 9.99
C SER A 962 6.49 -8.86 8.78
N LYS A 963 5.96 -9.01 7.56
CA LYS A 963 6.67 -8.68 6.32
C LYS A 963 7.10 -7.21 6.34
N VAL A 964 6.17 -6.28 6.61
CA VAL A 964 6.46 -4.84 6.62
C VAL A 964 7.45 -4.47 7.71
N LEU A 965 7.38 -5.11 8.89
CA LEU A 965 8.39 -4.90 9.94
C LEU A 965 9.79 -5.38 9.53
N ASP A 966 9.89 -6.44 8.72
CA ASP A 966 11.16 -6.94 8.15
C ASP A 966 11.71 -6.00 7.03
N GLU A 967 10.91 -5.07 6.48
CA GLU A 967 11.32 -4.13 5.41
C GLU A 967 12.15 -2.92 5.90
N GLY A 968 12.32 -2.72 7.22
CA GLY A 968 13.19 -1.67 7.78
C GLY A 968 12.56 -0.27 7.84
N LEU A 969 11.48 -0.15 8.63
CA LEU A 969 10.66 1.07 8.79
C LEU A 969 11.38 2.30 9.33
#